data_AF-A0AA95FG49-F1
#
_entry.id   AF-A0AA95FG49-F1
#
_cell.length_a   1.000
_cell.length_b   1.000
_cell.length_c   1.000
_cell.angle_alpha   90.00
_cell.angle_beta   90.00
_cell.angle_gamma   90.00
#
_symmetry.space_group_name_H-M   'P 1'
#
loop_
_entity.id
_entity.type
_entity.pdbx_description
1 polymer ?
#
loop_
_entity_poly.entity_id
_entity_poly.type
_entity_poly.pdbx_seq_one_letter_code
_entity_poly.pdbx_strand_id
1 'polypeptide(L)'
;MTSRPFGSLDWARRTPGIPDLLDQIRQASIADVPELPKSYFTRLAAAGFGRIRVPVAEGGLGGDVLDLLDAFVAIAAADSNLAQSWRTHVLATERHVKSPAGALRDRWISRVAAGAIIGGGWTEADGSGPNVFTTRLSTESGSPTLTGRKFYSTGSRYADWLEYSAVDDDGELVIAALRTDAPGVTLLDDWTGFGQRATASGTTVLDNAPVDSDDIAPFDTQHLGTAGWQQLMLLGVLVGIGEATRAAAEELVSLIDRAHGGSPILVLEGYGRISALVASARASLGEIGRLTEIAHQAIIAGSADAEELADDAVNAVFQAQAVIVEQVIEAADRLMALPAQLDDVAETQELRSALRLDRFWRNAQTLSTHNPVLHRLRAIADREIYAIDRIAEPDEREVAVAQAIAEGIRPLTVVRLDAALTARLTADRAELDRVSAAFRDREPVLFQLDERPGARFDAAVAIATLLHRLPTAWFAIGTSDLADTGHPYNLARRIASLEQLSNGRTAWVLDDASEDGSTEDENHRDRIRVVQQLLRSWPQESIAADADAAHFAQTESIRRIGADGAYPTAGPLNVPSSPQHLPVFVSSRRFGDVHRYVDLLVRDDAWVLPYADAAGHALAHAQQVSEVDALLRLAGGLPQADAATPQTLRDRLRLPAPALYELPGASARFARGGETEAS
;
A
#
# COMPACT_ATOMS: atom_id res chain seq x y z
N MET A 1 -30.15 10.14 -23.55
CA MET A 1 -29.17 9.16 -23.03
C MET A 1 -29.91 8.22 -22.10
N THR A 2 -30.20 7.00 -22.54
CA THR A 2 -30.79 5.99 -21.65
C THR A 2 -29.69 5.50 -20.71
N SER A 3 -29.83 5.81 -19.43
CA SER A 3 -29.00 5.31 -18.33
C SER A 3 -28.98 3.78 -18.36
N ARG A 4 -27.95 3.19 -18.97
CA ARG A 4 -27.69 1.76 -18.74
C ARG A 4 -27.18 1.63 -17.31
N PRO A 5 -27.72 0.71 -16.50
CA PRO A 5 -27.14 0.45 -15.19
C PRO A 5 -25.72 -0.09 -15.36
N PHE A 6 -24.76 0.56 -14.71
CA PHE A 6 -23.38 0.09 -14.60
C PHE A 6 -23.34 -1.31 -13.95
N GLY A 7 -22.39 -2.14 -14.36
CA GLY A 7 -22.23 -3.49 -13.88
C GLY A 7 -23.01 -4.54 -14.67
N SER A 8 -23.55 -4.15 -15.82
CA SER A 8 -24.14 -5.13 -16.73
C SER A 8 -23.07 -6.09 -17.21
N LEU A 9 -21.82 -5.69 -17.50
CA LEU A 9 -20.85 -6.52 -18.24
C LEU A 9 -21.39 -6.90 -19.64
N ASP A 10 -22.26 -6.07 -20.21
CA ASP A 10 -22.93 -6.35 -21.47
C ASP A 10 -21.95 -6.47 -22.64
N TRP A 11 -20.87 -5.69 -22.66
CA TRP A 11 -19.82 -5.83 -23.67
C TRP A 11 -19.28 -7.26 -23.70
N ALA A 12 -18.88 -7.80 -22.54
CA ALA A 12 -18.33 -9.15 -22.46
C ALA A 12 -19.36 -10.21 -22.87
N ARG A 13 -20.62 -10.07 -22.45
CA ARG A 13 -21.68 -11.05 -22.77
C ARG A 13 -22.12 -11.04 -24.23
N ARG A 14 -22.12 -9.88 -24.88
CA ARG A 14 -22.67 -9.72 -26.24
C ARG A 14 -21.60 -9.81 -27.32
N THR A 15 -20.32 -9.71 -26.96
CA THR A 15 -19.23 -9.79 -27.94
C THR A 15 -18.87 -11.25 -28.23
N PRO A 16 -19.03 -11.73 -29.48
CA PRO A 16 -18.77 -13.13 -29.81
C PRO A 16 -17.35 -13.58 -29.45
N GLY A 17 -17.24 -14.74 -28.80
CA GLY A 17 -15.95 -15.34 -28.41
C GLY A 17 -15.26 -14.70 -27.19
N ILE A 18 -15.78 -13.57 -26.67
CA ILE A 18 -15.26 -12.97 -25.44
C ILE A 18 -15.55 -13.80 -24.19
N PRO A 19 -16.75 -14.36 -23.96
CA PRO A 19 -16.99 -15.22 -22.80
C PRO A 19 -15.99 -16.39 -22.71
N ASP A 20 -15.79 -17.12 -23.80
CA ASP A 20 -14.84 -18.23 -23.87
C ASP A 20 -13.39 -17.77 -23.66
N LEU A 21 -13.03 -16.57 -24.16
CA LEU A 21 -11.70 -15.98 -23.93
C LEU A 21 -11.50 -15.61 -22.46
N LEU A 22 -12.49 -15.01 -21.80
CA LEU A 22 -12.41 -14.66 -20.38
C LEU A 22 -12.28 -15.92 -19.51
N ASP A 23 -12.94 -17.01 -19.87
CA ASP A 23 -12.74 -18.30 -19.20
C ASP A 23 -11.32 -18.83 -19.38
N GLN A 24 -10.74 -18.76 -20.59
CA GLN A 24 -9.34 -19.15 -20.82
C GLN A 24 -8.36 -18.29 -20.00
N ILE A 25 -8.61 -16.97 -19.93
CA ILE A 25 -7.82 -16.04 -19.14
C ILE A 25 -7.91 -16.38 -17.64
N ARG A 26 -9.13 -16.67 -17.13
CA ARG A 26 -9.35 -17.07 -15.74
C ARG A 26 -8.59 -18.34 -15.38
N GLN A 27 -8.58 -19.34 -16.27
CA GLN A 27 -7.80 -20.57 -16.04
C GLN A 27 -6.30 -20.30 -16.00
N ALA A 28 -5.78 -19.42 -16.88
CA ALA A 28 -4.39 -18.99 -16.82
C ALA A 28 -4.05 -18.23 -15.53
N SER A 29 -4.99 -17.41 -15.04
CA SER A 29 -4.87 -16.70 -13.76
C SER A 29 -4.77 -17.65 -12.57
N ILE A 30 -5.57 -18.72 -12.56
CA ILE A 30 -5.50 -19.78 -11.54
C ILE A 30 -4.17 -20.55 -11.65
N ALA A 31 -3.68 -20.80 -12.86
CA ALA A 31 -2.38 -21.42 -13.07
C ALA A 31 -1.20 -20.54 -12.62
N ASP A 32 -1.42 -19.24 -12.34
CA ASP A 32 -0.41 -18.26 -11.89
C ASP A 32 0.81 -18.23 -12.81
N VAL A 33 0.53 -18.21 -14.13
CA VAL A 33 1.58 -18.11 -15.16
C VAL A 33 2.38 -16.81 -14.97
N PRO A 34 3.72 -16.86 -15.08
CA PRO A 34 4.57 -15.69 -14.85
C PRO A 34 4.39 -14.62 -15.94
N GLU A 35 3.99 -15.02 -17.14
CA GLU A 35 3.72 -14.13 -18.26
C GLU A 35 2.42 -14.54 -18.95
N LEU A 36 1.62 -13.55 -19.35
CA LEU A 36 0.37 -13.79 -20.06
C LEU A 36 0.63 -13.96 -21.57
N PRO A 37 -0.08 -14.88 -22.25
CA PRO A 37 0.00 -15.00 -23.69
C PRO A 37 -0.36 -13.68 -24.40
N LYS A 38 0.52 -13.17 -25.28
CA LYS A 38 0.24 -12.01 -26.15
C LYS A 38 -1.02 -12.20 -27.01
N SER A 39 -1.40 -13.46 -27.27
CA SER A 39 -2.65 -13.81 -27.96
C SER A 39 -3.91 -13.33 -27.22
N TYR A 40 -3.89 -13.22 -25.88
CA TYR A 40 -5.02 -12.67 -25.12
C TYR A 40 -5.21 -11.18 -25.43
N PHE A 41 -4.12 -10.41 -25.47
CA PHE A 41 -4.14 -8.99 -25.84
C PHE A 41 -4.63 -8.78 -27.27
N THR A 42 -4.04 -9.49 -28.23
CA THR A 42 -4.44 -9.34 -29.65
C THR A 42 -5.89 -9.78 -29.91
N ARG A 43 -6.41 -10.80 -29.21
CA ARG A 43 -7.83 -11.20 -29.32
C ARG A 43 -8.78 -10.19 -28.70
N LEU A 44 -8.43 -9.56 -27.59
CA LEU A 44 -9.19 -8.44 -27.01
C LEU A 44 -9.20 -7.22 -27.94
N ALA A 45 -8.03 -6.88 -28.52
CA ALA A 45 -7.92 -5.81 -29.52
C ALA A 45 -8.82 -6.09 -30.75
N ALA A 46 -8.77 -7.32 -31.28
CA ALA A 46 -9.59 -7.75 -32.41
C ALA A 46 -11.10 -7.71 -32.11
N ALA A 47 -11.48 -7.99 -30.85
CA ALA A 47 -12.85 -7.86 -30.36
C ALA A 47 -13.28 -6.39 -30.14
N GLY A 48 -12.38 -5.43 -30.35
CA GLY A 48 -12.65 -4.00 -30.25
C GLY A 48 -12.46 -3.39 -28.87
N PHE A 49 -11.90 -4.12 -27.90
CA PHE A 49 -11.69 -3.63 -26.54
C PHE A 49 -10.89 -2.31 -26.50
N GLY A 50 -9.77 -2.25 -27.23
CA GLY A 50 -8.92 -1.04 -27.26
C GLY A 50 -9.55 0.19 -27.91
N ARG A 51 -10.66 0.01 -28.64
CA ARG A 51 -11.33 1.10 -29.37
C ARG A 51 -12.76 1.33 -28.91
N ILE A 52 -13.10 0.89 -27.70
CA ILE A 52 -14.43 1.11 -27.10
C ILE A 52 -14.80 2.59 -27.14
N ARG A 53 -13.86 3.45 -26.75
CA ARG A 53 -14.06 4.89 -26.55
C ARG A 53 -13.83 5.73 -27.80
N VAL A 54 -13.28 5.15 -28.86
CA VAL A 54 -13.12 5.83 -30.15
C VAL A 54 -14.50 5.99 -30.81
N PRO A 55 -14.85 7.16 -31.36
CA PRO A 55 -16.10 7.37 -32.07
C PRO A 55 -16.34 6.37 -33.22
N VAL A 56 -17.60 5.99 -33.45
CA VAL A 56 -17.98 5.07 -34.54
C VAL A 56 -17.56 5.61 -35.91
N ALA A 57 -17.72 6.92 -36.13
CA ALA A 57 -17.31 7.58 -37.38
C ALA A 57 -15.80 7.49 -37.65
N GLU A 58 -15.00 7.23 -36.61
CA GLU A 58 -13.54 7.14 -36.67
C GLU A 58 -13.05 5.67 -36.53
N GLY A 59 -13.96 4.69 -36.64
CA GLY A 59 -13.63 3.27 -36.66
C GLY A 59 -13.60 2.58 -35.28
N GLY A 60 -14.10 3.25 -34.24
CA GLY A 60 -14.29 2.69 -32.90
C GLY A 60 -15.68 2.14 -32.62
N LEU A 61 -16.01 1.95 -31.33
CA LEU A 61 -17.32 1.45 -30.89
C LEU A 61 -18.24 2.55 -30.30
N GLY A 62 -17.71 3.74 -30.00
CA GLY A 62 -18.47 4.89 -29.49
C GLY A 62 -19.12 4.67 -28.12
N GLY A 63 -18.55 3.83 -27.27
CA GLY A 63 -19.02 3.58 -25.91
C GLY A 63 -18.72 4.74 -24.96
N ASP A 64 -19.52 4.88 -23.91
CA ASP A 64 -19.29 5.87 -22.84
C ASP A 64 -18.23 5.38 -21.81
N VAL A 65 -17.89 6.20 -20.79
CA VAL A 65 -16.97 5.77 -19.73
C VAL A 65 -17.48 4.53 -18.98
N LEU A 66 -18.81 4.38 -18.83
CA LEU A 66 -19.40 3.22 -18.15
C LEU A 66 -19.26 1.95 -18.99
N ASP A 67 -19.42 2.02 -20.32
CA ASP A 67 -19.19 0.90 -21.23
C ASP A 67 -17.73 0.41 -21.14
N LEU A 68 -16.77 1.35 -21.07
CA LEU A 68 -15.35 1.03 -20.86
C LEU A 68 -15.14 0.36 -19.50
N LEU A 69 -15.64 0.95 -18.41
CA LEU A 69 -15.48 0.40 -17.06
C LEU A 69 -16.12 -0.98 -16.92
N ASP A 70 -17.28 -1.23 -17.54
CA ASP A 70 -17.93 -2.54 -17.57
C ASP A 70 -17.03 -3.58 -18.24
N ALA A 71 -16.44 -3.26 -19.39
CA ALA A 71 -15.49 -4.14 -20.08
C ALA A 71 -14.21 -4.35 -19.27
N PHE A 72 -13.69 -3.29 -18.65
CA PHE A 72 -12.48 -3.32 -17.83
C PHE A 72 -12.64 -4.20 -16.59
N VAL A 73 -13.78 -4.08 -15.88
CA VAL A 73 -14.14 -4.92 -14.73
C VAL A 73 -14.31 -6.38 -15.16
N ALA A 74 -14.95 -6.65 -16.30
CA ALA A 74 -15.10 -8.02 -16.82
C ALA A 74 -13.74 -8.70 -17.05
N ILE A 75 -12.79 -7.97 -17.65
CA ILE A 75 -11.45 -8.46 -17.90
C ILE A 75 -10.68 -8.63 -16.59
N ALA A 76 -10.75 -7.65 -15.69
CA ALA A 76 -10.09 -7.72 -14.39
C ALA A 76 -10.61 -8.86 -13.51
N ALA A 77 -11.90 -9.21 -13.64
CA ALA A 77 -12.50 -10.35 -12.96
C ALA A 77 -11.99 -11.70 -13.52
N ALA A 78 -11.59 -11.75 -14.79
CA ALA A 78 -10.91 -12.91 -15.36
C ALA A 78 -9.44 -12.95 -14.95
N ASP A 79 -8.71 -11.84 -15.13
CA ASP A 79 -7.35 -11.65 -14.63
C ASP A 79 -7.03 -10.16 -14.43
N SER A 80 -6.65 -9.80 -13.19
CA SER A 80 -6.36 -8.42 -12.83
C SER A 80 -5.06 -7.89 -13.42
N ASN A 81 -4.09 -8.77 -13.69
CA ASN A 81 -2.81 -8.37 -14.29
C ASN A 81 -3.04 -7.91 -15.72
N LEU A 82 -3.82 -8.69 -16.48
CA LEU A 82 -4.17 -8.38 -17.86
C LEU A 82 -4.89 -7.05 -17.96
N ALA A 83 -5.90 -6.81 -17.10
CA ALA A 83 -6.60 -5.53 -17.06
C ALA A 83 -5.65 -4.37 -16.74
N GLN A 84 -4.77 -4.53 -15.73
CA GLN A 84 -3.80 -3.50 -15.39
C GLN A 84 -2.83 -3.22 -16.55
N SER A 85 -2.39 -4.23 -17.30
CA SER A 85 -1.53 -4.07 -18.49
C SER A 85 -2.19 -3.27 -19.61
N TRP A 86 -3.53 -3.21 -19.68
CA TRP A 86 -4.26 -2.39 -20.64
C TRP A 86 -4.43 -0.93 -20.22
N ARG A 87 -4.07 -0.58 -18.98
CA ARG A 87 -4.29 0.77 -18.44
C ARG A 87 -3.63 1.85 -19.29
N THR A 88 -2.38 1.66 -19.71
CA THR A 88 -1.65 2.67 -20.51
C THR A 88 -2.33 2.91 -21.85
N HIS A 89 -2.84 1.86 -22.48
CA HIS A 89 -3.59 1.97 -23.73
C HIS A 89 -4.85 2.81 -23.58
N VAL A 90 -5.63 2.58 -22.51
CA VAL A 90 -6.84 3.37 -22.23
C VAL A 90 -6.48 4.85 -22.03
N LEU A 91 -5.45 5.14 -21.23
CA LEU A 91 -5.01 6.50 -20.97
C LEU A 91 -4.54 7.22 -22.23
N ALA A 92 -3.77 6.53 -23.09
CA ALA A 92 -3.32 7.08 -24.36
C ALA A 92 -4.50 7.35 -25.30
N THR A 93 -5.44 6.40 -25.40
CA THR A 93 -6.64 6.54 -26.23
C THR A 93 -7.49 7.72 -25.77
N GLU A 94 -7.78 7.85 -24.48
CA GLU A 94 -8.57 8.96 -23.95
C GLU A 94 -7.90 10.32 -24.18
N ARG A 95 -6.56 10.39 -24.12
CA ARG A 95 -5.83 11.62 -24.46
C ARG A 95 -6.12 12.08 -25.88
N HIS A 96 -6.09 11.15 -26.84
CA HIS A 96 -6.37 11.49 -28.24
C HIS A 96 -7.86 11.75 -28.48
N VAL A 97 -8.77 11.00 -27.84
CA VAL A 97 -10.22 11.22 -27.98
C VAL A 97 -10.63 12.62 -27.52
N LYS A 98 -10.07 13.11 -26.40
CA LYS A 98 -10.37 14.45 -25.86
C LYS A 98 -9.59 15.60 -26.51
N SER A 99 -8.61 15.30 -27.36
CA SER A 99 -7.81 16.34 -28.01
C SER A 99 -8.59 17.04 -29.13
N PRO A 100 -8.31 18.33 -29.41
CA PRO A 100 -8.81 19.00 -30.60
C PRO A 100 -8.41 18.26 -31.88
N ALA A 101 -9.19 18.44 -32.95
CA ALA A 101 -8.88 17.90 -34.26
C ALA A 101 -7.50 18.39 -34.75
N GLY A 102 -6.69 17.47 -35.26
CA GLY A 102 -5.32 17.76 -35.68
C GLY A 102 -4.59 16.51 -36.16
N ALA A 103 -3.49 16.71 -36.90
CA ALA A 103 -2.76 15.63 -37.55
C ALA A 103 -2.31 14.53 -36.57
N LEU A 104 -1.78 14.91 -35.41
CA LEU A 104 -1.35 13.97 -34.38
C LEU A 104 -2.53 13.13 -33.85
N ARG A 105 -3.66 13.79 -33.53
CA ARG A 105 -4.89 13.11 -33.08
C ARG A 105 -5.36 12.10 -34.12
N ASP A 106 -5.55 12.56 -35.36
CA ASP A 106 -6.13 11.73 -36.42
C ASP A 106 -5.22 10.52 -36.74
N ARG A 107 -3.90 10.72 -36.68
CA ARG A 107 -2.91 9.65 -36.80
C ARG A 107 -3.07 8.60 -35.71
N TRP A 108 -3.17 9.00 -34.44
CA TRP A 108 -3.30 8.07 -33.32
C TRP A 108 -4.67 7.38 -33.26
N ILE A 109 -5.75 8.12 -33.51
CA ILE A 109 -7.09 7.54 -33.61
C ILE A 109 -7.14 6.48 -34.72
N SER A 110 -6.54 6.76 -35.88
CA SER A 110 -6.44 5.78 -36.98
C SER A 110 -5.69 4.50 -36.57
N ARG A 111 -4.57 4.62 -35.83
CA ARG A 111 -3.82 3.47 -35.31
C ARG A 111 -4.62 2.64 -34.30
N VAL A 112 -5.29 3.29 -33.35
CA VAL A 112 -6.14 2.62 -32.35
C VAL A 112 -7.33 1.94 -33.03
N ALA A 113 -7.97 2.60 -34.01
CA ALA A 113 -9.05 2.03 -34.80
C ALA A 113 -8.61 0.78 -35.61
N ALA A 114 -7.37 0.76 -36.08
CA ALA A 114 -6.71 -0.37 -36.73
C ALA A 114 -6.28 -1.49 -35.76
N GLY A 115 -6.46 -1.32 -34.45
CA GLY A 115 -6.20 -2.33 -33.43
C GLY A 115 -4.82 -2.26 -32.79
N ALA A 116 -4.08 -1.15 -32.95
CA ALA A 116 -2.78 -0.97 -32.32
C ALA A 116 -2.91 -0.92 -30.78
N ILE A 117 -2.04 -1.64 -30.08
CA ILE A 117 -1.95 -1.65 -28.62
C ILE A 117 -0.85 -0.69 -28.18
N ILE A 118 -1.13 0.14 -27.16
CA ILE A 118 -0.22 1.16 -26.66
C ILE A 118 0.17 0.83 -25.22
N GLY A 119 1.47 0.69 -24.99
CA GLY A 119 2.08 0.53 -23.68
C GLY A 119 2.94 1.75 -23.33
N GLY A 120 3.75 1.63 -22.29
CA GLY A 120 4.63 2.70 -21.83
C GLY A 120 4.44 3.04 -20.36
N GLY A 121 5.02 4.17 -19.95
CA GLY A 121 5.04 4.60 -18.57
C GLY A 121 5.74 5.94 -18.40
N TRP A 122 5.68 6.52 -17.21
CA TRP A 122 6.29 7.84 -16.96
C TRP A 122 7.43 7.76 -15.96
N THR A 123 7.29 6.87 -14.97
CA THR A 123 8.17 6.74 -13.81
C THR A 123 9.58 6.30 -14.18
N GLU A 124 10.54 6.89 -13.47
CA GLU A 124 11.97 6.60 -13.56
C GLU A 124 12.47 6.25 -12.16
N ALA A 125 13.48 5.37 -12.06
CA ALA A 125 14.02 4.90 -10.77
C ALA A 125 15.48 5.33 -10.57
N ASP A 126 15.78 6.59 -10.87
CA ASP A 126 17.06 7.19 -10.54
C ASP A 126 17.14 7.65 -9.07
N GLY A 127 16.05 7.51 -8.30
CA GLY A 127 15.98 7.84 -6.87
C GLY A 127 15.87 9.32 -6.56
N SER A 128 15.63 10.18 -7.56
CA SER A 128 15.58 11.63 -7.38
C SER A 128 14.18 12.18 -7.04
N GLY A 129 13.15 11.32 -7.03
CA GLY A 129 11.79 11.63 -6.58
C GLY A 129 10.73 11.40 -7.67
N PRO A 130 9.42 11.45 -7.31
CA PRO A 130 8.32 11.07 -8.22
C PRO A 130 8.11 11.99 -9.45
N ASN A 131 8.75 13.16 -9.49
CA ASN A 131 8.54 14.19 -10.52
C ASN A 131 9.83 14.59 -11.26
N VAL A 132 10.90 13.80 -11.16
CA VAL A 132 12.15 14.07 -11.87
C VAL A 132 12.23 13.17 -13.11
N PHE A 133 12.40 13.77 -14.27
CA PHE A 133 12.50 13.08 -15.55
C PHE A 133 13.91 13.24 -16.11
N THR A 134 14.58 12.12 -16.34
CA THR A 134 15.95 12.02 -16.86
C THR A 134 16.01 11.43 -18.26
N THR A 135 14.95 10.75 -18.73
CA THR A 135 14.86 10.31 -20.13
C THR A 135 14.93 11.51 -21.06
N ARG A 136 15.85 11.49 -22.02
CA ARG A 136 16.10 12.58 -22.96
C ARG A 136 15.53 12.27 -24.34
N LEU A 137 14.85 13.24 -24.92
CA LEU A 137 14.57 13.30 -26.34
C LEU A 137 15.62 14.23 -26.98
N SER A 138 16.46 13.71 -27.86
CA SER A 138 17.46 14.51 -28.56
C SER A 138 17.24 14.55 -30.06
N THR A 139 17.45 15.72 -30.65
CA THR A 139 17.34 15.99 -32.09
C THR A 139 18.71 16.27 -32.74
N GLU A 140 19.80 16.22 -31.97
CA GLU A 140 21.16 16.59 -32.42
C GLU A 140 21.67 15.75 -33.60
N SER A 141 21.23 14.49 -33.71
CA SER A 141 21.60 13.59 -34.82
C SER A 141 20.80 13.83 -36.11
N GLY A 142 19.89 14.81 -36.10
CA GLY A 142 18.98 15.18 -37.20
C GLY A 142 17.64 14.45 -37.18
N SER A 143 17.56 13.24 -36.61
CA SER A 143 16.29 12.54 -36.34
C SER A 143 16.07 12.44 -34.83
N PRO A 144 14.85 12.67 -34.31
CA PRO A 144 14.58 12.56 -32.89
C PRO A 144 14.87 11.15 -32.35
N THR A 145 15.56 11.07 -31.21
CA THR A 145 15.87 9.81 -30.54
C THR A 145 15.64 9.90 -29.03
N LEU A 146 15.19 8.81 -28.42
CA LEU A 146 15.05 8.69 -26.98
C LEU A 146 16.22 7.91 -26.37
N THR A 147 16.77 8.46 -25.28
CA THR A 147 17.78 7.80 -24.46
C THR A 147 17.39 7.91 -22.99
N GLY A 148 17.27 6.78 -22.30
CA GLY A 148 16.85 6.76 -20.90
C GLY A 148 16.42 5.39 -20.41
N ARG A 149 15.96 5.35 -19.15
CA ARG A 149 15.51 4.12 -18.50
C ARG A 149 14.21 4.35 -17.74
N LYS A 150 13.17 3.63 -18.12
CA LYS A 150 11.82 3.75 -17.55
C LYS A 150 11.51 2.54 -16.68
N PHE A 151 11.01 2.80 -15.48
CA PHE A 151 10.61 1.75 -14.54
C PHE A 151 9.09 1.66 -14.46
N TYR A 152 8.57 0.51 -14.05
CA TYR A 152 7.13 0.22 -14.04
C TYR A 152 6.48 0.38 -15.42
N SER A 153 7.11 -0.17 -16.47
CA SER A 153 6.64 -0.13 -17.88
C SER A 153 5.49 -1.10 -18.14
N THR A 154 4.43 -0.96 -17.33
CA THR A 154 3.30 -1.88 -17.25
C THR A 154 2.66 -2.13 -18.62
N GLY A 155 2.62 -3.39 -19.02
CA GLY A 155 2.03 -3.82 -20.28
C GLY A 155 2.86 -3.57 -21.54
N SER A 156 4.03 -2.92 -21.44
CA SER A 156 4.86 -2.57 -22.61
C SER A 156 5.27 -3.78 -23.45
N ARG A 157 5.52 -4.95 -22.82
CA ARG A 157 5.86 -6.20 -23.54
C ARG A 157 4.75 -6.72 -24.44
N TYR A 158 3.51 -6.34 -24.16
CA TYR A 158 2.35 -6.77 -24.94
C TYR A 158 1.95 -5.77 -26.02
N ALA A 159 2.55 -4.57 -26.03
CA ALA A 159 2.16 -3.45 -26.87
C ALA A 159 2.84 -3.44 -28.24
N ASP A 160 2.21 -2.75 -29.20
CA ASP A 160 2.77 -2.48 -30.54
C ASP A 160 3.51 -1.14 -30.58
N TRP A 161 3.08 -0.20 -29.74
CA TRP A 161 3.65 1.13 -29.56
C TRP A 161 3.92 1.39 -28.09
N LEU A 162 4.96 2.16 -27.81
CA LEU A 162 5.32 2.63 -26.48
C LEU A 162 5.19 4.14 -26.45
N GLU A 163 4.65 4.67 -25.36
CA GLU A 163 4.55 6.10 -25.13
C GLU A 163 5.23 6.47 -23.80
N TYR A 164 6.22 7.35 -23.86
CA TYR A 164 7.05 7.74 -22.72
C TYR A 164 7.14 9.25 -22.57
N SER A 165 7.19 9.71 -21.32
CA SER A 165 7.60 11.09 -21.03
C SER A 165 9.11 11.24 -21.24
N ALA A 166 9.56 12.38 -21.74
CA ALA A 166 10.97 12.70 -21.90
C ALA A 166 11.19 14.21 -21.78
N VAL A 167 12.42 14.62 -21.48
CA VAL A 167 12.84 16.02 -21.52
C VAL A 167 13.57 16.26 -22.83
N ASP A 168 13.13 17.22 -23.62
CA ASP A 168 13.76 17.56 -24.90
C ASP A 168 15.06 18.37 -24.75
N ASP A 169 15.66 18.74 -25.88
CA ASP A 169 16.91 19.52 -25.92
C ASP A 169 16.75 20.94 -25.33
N ASP A 170 15.52 21.49 -25.32
CA ASP A 170 15.19 22.80 -24.75
C ASP A 170 14.89 22.71 -23.24
N GLY A 171 14.82 21.50 -22.68
CA GLY A 171 14.52 21.26 -21.27
C GLY A 171 13.03 21.12 -20.98
N GLU A 172 12.18 21.07 -21.99
CA GLU A 172 10.74 20.96 -21.86
C GLU A 172 10.29 19.50 -21.75
N LEU A 173 9.24 19.27 -20.95
CA LEU A 173 8.67 17.94 -20.79
C LEU A 173 7.73 17.63 -21.96
N VAL A 174 8.02 16.53 -22.66
CA VAL A 174 7.28 16.06 -23.81
C VAL A 174 6.81 14.61 -23.62
N ILE A 175 5.87 14.21 -24.46
CA ILE A 175 5.47 12.82 -24.67
C ILE A 175 5.94 12.43 -26.06
N ALA A 176 6.67 11.32 -26.13
CA ALA A 176 7.17 10.77 -27.39
C ALA A 176 6.73 9.30 -27.49
N ALA A 177 6.29 8.92 -28.68
CA ALA A 177 5.87 7.57 -28.97
C ALA A 177 6.74 6.91 -30.05
N LEU A 178 6.99 5.62 -29.85
CA LEU A 178 7.84 4.82 -30.73
C LEU A 178 7.34 3.39 -30.82
N ARG A 179 7.85 2.67 -31.82
CA ARG A 179 7.57 1.26 -32.03
C ARG A 179 8.23 0.40 -30.94
N THR A 180 7.50 -0.57 -30.40
CA THR A 180 8.05 -1.52 -29.41
C THR A 180 9.25 -2.31 -29.96
N ASP A 181 9.27 -2.56 -31.27
CA ASP A 181 10.32 -3.26 -32.01
C ASP A 181 11.37 -2.33 -32.64
N ALA A 182 11.38 -1.03 -32.29
CA ALA A 182 12.38 -0.09 -32.79
C ALA A 182 13.79 -0.47 -32.30
N PRO A 183 14.84 -0.28 -33.14
CA PRO A 183 16.23 -0.39 -32.69
C PRO A 183 16.47 0.50 -31.46
N GLY A 184 17.24 0.03 -30.49
CA GLY A 184 17.50 0.77 -29.25
C GLY A 184 16.45 0.60 -28.15
N VAL A 185 15.34 -0.11 -28.40
CA VAL A 185 14.35 -0.46 -27.37
C VAL A 185 14.64 -1.84 -26.78
N THR A 186 14.81 -1.91 -25.46
CA THR A 186 14.93 -3.19 -24.72
C THR A 186 13.91 -3.24 -23.58
N LEU A 187 13.04 -4.25 -23.60
CA LEU A 187 12.05 -4.51 -22.55
C LEU A 187 12.51 -5.67 -21.66
N LEU A 188 12.83 -5.38 -20.40
CA LEU A 188 13.31 -6.37 -19.44
C LEU A 188 12.14 -7.11 -18.78
N ASP A 189 12.39 -8.36 -18.41
CA ASP A 189 11.47 -9.21 -17.63
C ASP A 189 11.85 -9.24 -16.15
N ASP A 190 12.02 -8.06 -15.55
CA ASP A 190 12.58 -7.88 -14.21
C ASP A 190 11.53 -7.47 -13.16
N TRP A 191 10.25 -7.63 -13.48
CA TRP A 191 9.17 -7.38 -12.53
C TRP A 191 9.02 -8.54 -11.54
N THR A 192 9.16 -8.25 -10.25
CA THR A 192 9.13 -9.25 -9.16
C THR A 192 8.10 -8.92 -8.07
N GLY A 193 6.96 -8.35 -8.47
CA GLY A 193 5.88 -7.98 -7.55
C GLY A 193 5.31 -9.17 -6.74
N PHE A 194 4.92 -8.90 -5.50
CA PHE A 194 4.27 -9.88 -4.62
C PHE A 194 2.91 -10.36 -5.17
N GLY A 195 2.10 -9.41 -5.62
CA GLY A 195 0.92 -9.60 -6.46
C GLY A 195 1.10 -8.87 -7.78
N GLN A 196 0.06 -8.92 -8.62
CA GLN A 196 0.10 -8.37 -9.97
C GLN A 196 1.33 -8.86 -10.76
N ARG A 197 1.64 -10.16 -10.63
CA ARG A 197 2.89 -10.79 -11.08
C ARG A 197 3.08 -10.79 -12.61
N ALA A 198 1.98 -10.83 -13.38
CA ALA A 198 2.03 -11.01 -14.83
C ALA A 198 1.75 -9.72 -15.62
N THR A 199 1.82 -8.56 -14.96
CA THR A 199 1.54 -7.25 -15.58
C THR A 199 2.58 -6.78 -16.58
N ALA A 200 3.74 -7.44 -16.62
CA ALA A 200 4.91 -6.99 -17.35
C ALA A 200 5.33 -5.55 -16.97
N SER A 201 5.34 -5.23 -15.67
CA SER A 201 5.72 -3.90 -15.14
C SER A 201 7.24 -3.71 -15.00
N GLY A 202 8.02 -4.37 -15.86
CA GLY A 202 9.48 -4.32 -15.81
C GLY A 202 10.07 -3.00 -16.32
N THR A 203 11.39 -3.03 -16.51
CA THR A 203 12.17 -1.90 -16.99
C THR A 203 12.18 -1.83 -18.52
N THR A 204 12.09 -0.62 -19.05
CA THR A 204 12.41 -0.31 -20.45
C THR A 204 13.70 0.47 -20.53
N VAL A 205 14.62 0.03 -21.38
CA VAL A 205 15.86 0.74 -21.72
C VAL A 205 15.73 1.29 -23.13
N LEU A 206 16.02 2.57 -23.28
CA LEU A 206 16.04 3.31 -24.54
C LEU A 206 17.48 3.76 -24.78
N ASP A 207 18.08 3.26 -25.87
CA ASP A 207 19.42 3.62 -26.32
C ASP A 207 19.34 4.21 -27.74
N ASN A 208 19.29 5.54 -27.81
CA ASN A 208 19.14 6.29 -29.06
C ASN A 208 18.00 5.75 -29.93
N ALA A 209 16.88 5.38 -29.29
CA ALA A 209 15.75 4.73 -29.93
C ALA A 209 15.03 5.75 -30.83
N PRO A 210 14.82 5.49 -32.13
CA PRO A 210 14.30 6.46 -33.06
C PRO A 210 12.82 6.78 -32.80
N VAL A 211 12.50 8.07 -32.86
CA VAL A 211 11.15 8.61 -32.72
C VAL A 211 10.80 9.38 -33.99
N ASP A 212 9.56 9.21 -34.46
CA ASP A 212 9.02 10.01 -35.55
C ASP A 212 8.62 11.39 -34.99
N SER A 213 9.06 12.49 -35.62
CA SER A 213 8.75 13.85 -35.17
C SER A 213 7.25 14.12 -35.09
N ASP A 214 6.46 13.46 -35.94
CA ASP A 214 5.01 13.59 -35.98
C ASP A 214 4.33 12.73 -34.88
N ASP A 215 5.10 12.06 -34.00
CA ASP A 215 4.65 11.27 -32.85
C ASP A 215 5.10 11.89 -31.50
N ILE A 216 5.44 13.18 -31.51
CA ILE A 216 5.87 13.97 -30.33
C ILE A 216 4.80 15.02 -29.98
N ALA A 217 4.53 15.19 -28.69
CA ALA A 217 3.57 16.17 -28.18
C ALA A 217 4.04 16.84 -26.87
N PRO A 218 3.63 18.09 -26.59
CA PRO A 218 3.82 18.69 -25.27
C PRO A 218 3.12 17.90 -24.16
N PHE A 219 3.75 17.82 -22.98
CA PHE A 219 3.19 17.11 -21.83
C PHE A 219 1.94 17.80 -21.24
N ASP A 220 1.80 19.12 -21.39
CA ASP A 220 0.69 19.94 -20.86
C ASP A 220 -0.69 19.62 -21.47
N THR A 221 -0.73 18.95 -22.62
CA THR A 221 -1.95 18.50 -23.31
C THR A 221 -2.77 17.50 -22.47
N GLN A 222 -2.28 17.14 -21.27
CA GLN A 222 -2.92 16.31 -20.26
C GLN A 222 -3.97 17.03 -19.38
N HIS A 223 -4.15 18.35 -19.51
CA HIS A 223 -4.62 19.22 -18.43
C HIS A 223 -5.96 18.92 -17.73
N LEU A 224 -6.87 18.12 -18.30
CA LEU A 224 -8.13 17.80 -17.63
C LEU A 224 -8.23 16.31 -17.27
N GLY A 225 -8.16 16.03 -15.97
CA GLY A 225 -8.58 14.76 -15.37
C GLY A 225 -7.62 13.57 -15.48
N THR A 226 -6.38 13.74 -15.97
CA THR A 226 -5.48 12.59 -16.24
C THR A 226 -5.16 11.78 -14.97
N ALA A 227 -4.92 12.43 -13.84
CA ALA A 227 -4.73 11.74 -12.55
C ALA A 227 -6.01 11.00 -12.09
N GLY A 228 -7.19 11.59 -12.34
CA GLY A 228 -8.48 10.95 -12.08
C GLY A 228 -8.69 9.71 -12.95
N TRP A 229 -8.45 9.81 -14.26
CA TRP A 229 -8.52 8.67 -15.18
C TRP A 229 -7.56 7.53 -14.80
N GLN A 230 -6.34 7.91 -14.45
CA GLN A 230 -5.32 6.99 -13.97
C GLN A 230 -5.75 6.18 -12.75
N GLN A 231 -6.36 6.86 -11.77
CA GLN A 231 -6.86 6.22 -10.55
C GLN A 231 -8.16 5.45 -10.83
N LEU A 232 -9.07 5.99 -11.65
CA LEU A 232 -10.33 5.37 -12.03
C LEU A 232 -10.11 3.97 -12.63
N MET A 233 -9.13 3.82 -13.53
CA MET A 233 -8.79 2.51 -14.09
C MET A 233 -8.27 1.54 -13.02
N LEU A 234 -7.45 1.99 -12.07
CA LEU A 234 -7.00 1.14 -10.95
C LEU A 234 -8.15 0.70 -10.06
N LEU A 235 -9.13 1.58 -9.79
CA LEU A 235 -10.36 1.23 -9.08
C LEU A 235 -11.20 0.23 -9.88
N GLY A 236 -11.23 0.35 -11.22
CA GLY A 236 -11.80 -0.67 -12.11
C GLY A 236 -11.15 -2.04 -11.95
N VAL A 237 -9.81 -2.11 -11.88
CA VAL A 237 -9.11 -3.37 -11.62
C VAL A 237 -9.45 -3.92 -10.23
N LEU A 238 -9.46 -3.08 -9.19
CA LEU A 238 -9.81 -3.49 -7.83
C LEU A 238 -11.25 -4.04 -7.73
N VAL A 239 -12.22 -3.36 -8.35
CA VAL A 239 -13.60 -3.87 -8.40
C VAL A 239 -13.67 -5.18 -9.17
N GLY A 240 -12.91 -5.35 -10.25
CA GLY A 240 -12.76 -6.63 -10.94
C GLY A 240 -12.21 -7.74 -10.04
N ILE A 241 -11.19 -7.46 -9.23
CA ILE A 241 -10.70 -8.39 -8.20
C ILE A 241 -11.81 -8.73 -7.20
N GLY A 242 -12.60 -7.73 -6.77
CA GLY A 242 -13.77 -7.93 -5.91
C GLY A 242 -14.81 -8.85 -6.55
N GLU A 243 -15.13 -8.67 -7.83
CA GLU A 243 -16.05 -9.54 -8.56
C GLU A 243 -15.53 -10.97 -8.69
N ALA A 244 -14.24 -11.14 -8.98
CA ALA A 244 -13.62 -12.45 -9.01
C ALA A 244 -13.61 -13.12 -7.62
N THR A 245 -13.40 -12.33 -6.57
CA THR A 245 -13.49 -12.77 -5.17
C THR A 245 -14.88 -13.27 -4.83
N ARG A 246 -15.92 -12.53 -5.21
CA ARG A 246 -17.32 -12.94 -5.01
C ARG A 246 -17.66 -14.21 -5.79
N ALA A 247 -17.23 -14.31 -7.06
CA ALA A 247 -17.44 -15.49 -7.88
C ALA A 247 -16.71 -16.73 -7.32
N ALA A 248 -15.47 -16.56 -6.83
CA ALA A 248 -14.74 -17.64 -6.16
C ALA A 248 -15.40 -18.06 -4.83
N ALA A 249 -15.97 -17.11 -4.09
CA ALA A 249 -16.75 -17.41 -2.89
C ALA A 249 -18.01 -18.22 -3.21
N GLU A 250 -18.71 -17.88 -4.30
CA GLU A 250 -19.87 -18.63 -4.80
C GLU A 250 -19.49 -20.06 -5.21
N GLU A 251 -18.39 -20.22 -5.95
CA GLU A 251 -17.86 -21.54 -6.34
C GLU A 251 -17.48 -22.37 -5.12
N LEU A 252 -16.83 -21.76 -4.13
CA LEU A 252 -16.45 -22.40 -2.87
C LEU A 252 -17.68 -22.87 -2.07
N VAL A 253 -18.68 -22.00 -1.89
CA VAL A 253 -19.95 -22.36 -1.23
C VAL A 253 -20.60 -23.54 -1.96
N SER A 254 -20.62 -23.51 -3.29
CA SER A 254 -21.16 -24.60 -4.11
C SER A 254 -20.41 -25.92 -3.96
N LEU A 255 -19.09 -25.88 -3.81
CA LEU A 255 -18.25 -27.06 -3.56
C LEU A 255 -18.54 -27.64 -2.17
N ILE A 256 -18.58 -26.80 -1.14
CA ILE A 256 -18.89 -27.18 0.25
C ILE A 256 -20.28 -27.79 0.34
N ASP A 257 -21.27 -27.15 -0.28
CA ASP A 257 -22.66 -27.63 -0.29
C ASP A 257 -22.78 -29.04 -0.88
N ARG A 258 -22.09 -29.31 -2.00
CA ARG A 258 -22.05 -30.65 -2.63
C ARG A 258 -21.34 -31.69 -1.77
N ALA A 259 -20.27 -31.31 -1.08
CA ALA A 259 -19.48 -32.24 -0.27
C ALA A 259 -20.18 -32.61 1.05
N HIS A 260 -20.86 -31.65 1.68
CA HIS A 260 -21.41 -31.78 3.04
C HIS A 260 -22.94 -31.85 3.11
N GLY A 261 -23.65 -31.72 1.98
CA GLY A 261 -25.12 -31.72 1.93
C GLY A 261 -25.76 -30.44 2.49
N GLY A 262 -24.99 -29.35 2.50
CA GLY A 262 -25.36 -28.06 3.06
C GLY A 262 -24.12 -27.20 3.35
N SER A 263 -24.26 -25.87 3.30
CA SER A 263 -23.19 -24.95 3.72
C SER A 263 -23.37 -24.48 5.18
N PRO A 264 -22.30 -24.46 6.01
CA PRO A 264 -22.36 -23.91 7.36
C PRO A 264 -22.81 -22.44 7.37
N ILE A 265 -23.50 -22.03 8.44
CA ILE A 265 -24.01 -20.64 8.54
C ILE A 265 -22.90 -19.59 8.46
N LEU A 266 -21.71 -19.88 8.99
CA LEU A 266 -20.56 -18.97 8.94
C LEU A 266 -19.98 -18.85 7.52
N VAL A 267 -20.06 -19.90 6.71
CA VAL A 267 -19.68 -19.85 5.28
C VAL A 267 -20.65 -18.96 4.51
N LEU A 268 -21.96 -19.10 4.77
CA LEU A 268 -23.00 -18.28 4.14
C LEU A 268 -22.95 -16.82 4.59
N GLU A 269 -22.68 -16.53 5.86
CA GLU A 269 -22.47 -15.16 6.36
C GLU A 269 -21.25 -14.52 5.71
N GLY A 270 -20.13 -15.24 5.65
CA GLY A 270 -18.91 -14.75 5.02
C GLY A 270 -19.11 -14.46 3.53
N TYR A 271 -19.82 -15.33 2.80
CA TYR A 271 -20.24 -15.06 1.42
C TYR A 271 -21.13 -13.81 1.33
N GLY A 272 -22.15 -13.68 2.19
CA GLY A 272 -23.03 -12.53 2.23
C GLY A 272 -22.28 -11.21 2.47
N ARG A 273 -21.26 -11.23 3.35
CA ARG A 273 -20.38 -10.08 3.60
C ARG A 273 -19.55 -9.71 2.39
N ILE A 274 -18.90 -10.68 1.75
CA ILE A 274 -18.13 -10.49 0.51
C ILE A 274 -19.05 -9.87 -0.56
N SER A 275 -20.25 -10.44 -0.75
CA SER A 275 -21.21 -9.93 -1.72
C SER A 275 -21.61 -8.48 -1.45
N ALA A 276 -21.82 -8.10 -0.18
CA ALA A 276 -22.20 -6.73 0.18
C ALA A 276 -21.06 -5.72 -0.05
N LEU A 277 -19.83 -6.08 0.34
CA LEU A 277 -18.64 -5.24 0.11
C LEU A 277 -18.42 -4.98 -1.38
N VAL A 278 -18.47 -6.04 -2.19
CA VAL A 278 -18.26 -5.96 -3.64
C VAL A 278 -19.38 -5.18 -4.33
N ALA A 279 -20.64 -5.37 -3.91
CA ALA A 279 -21.77 -4.59 -4.43
C ALA A 279 -21.62 -3.09 -4.13
N SER A 280 -21.17 -2.73 -2.92
CA SER A 280 -20.88 -1.35 -2.55
C SER A 280 -19.75 -0.76 -3.40
N ALA A 281 -18.64 -1.49 -3.56
CA ALA A 281 -17.51 -1.05 -4.38
C ALA A 281 -17.90 -0.82 -5.84
N ARG A 282 -18.71 -1.73 -6.41
CA ARG A 282 -19.26 -1.62 -7.77
C ARG A 282 -20.17 -0.40 -7.91
N ALA A 283 -21.05 -0.14 -6.94
CA ALA A 283 -21.93 1.03 -6.96
C ALA A 283 -21.13 2.33 -6.93
N SER A 284 -20.10 2.42 -6.08
CA SER A 284 -19.19 3.57 -6.03
C SER A 284 -18.46 3.77 -7.35
N LEU A 285 -17.94 2.71 -7.98
CA LEU A 285 -17.29 2.77 -9.28
C LEU A 285 -18.23 3.28 -10.40
N GLY A 286 -19.49 2.85 -10.38
CA GLY A 286 -20.50 3.32 -11.34
C GLY A 286 -20.78 4.81 -11.22
N GLU A 287 -20.89 5.33 -9.99
CA GLU A 287 -21.14 6.75 -9.77
C GLU A 287 -19.96 7.63 -10.19
N ILE A 288 -18.73 7.27 -9.81
CA ILE A 288 -17.54 8.02 -10.24
C ILE A 288 -17.34 7.92 -11.77
N GLY A 289 -17.71 6.80 -12.39
CA GLY A 289 -17.73 6.66 -13.84
C GLY A 289 -18.73 7.60 -14.52
N ARG A 290 -19.92 7.76 -13.94
CA ARG A 290 -20.95 8.70 -14.42
C ARG A 290 -20.50 10.15 -14.32
N LEU A 291 -19.89 10.54 -13.19
CA LEU A 291 -19.32 11.88 -13.02
C LEU A 291 -18.18 12.14 -14.02
N THR A 292 -17.32 11.14 -14.23
CA THR A 292 -16.24 11.22 -15.23
C THR A 292 -16.78 11.37 -16.65
N GLU A 293 -17.85 10.66 -17.02
CA GLU A 293 -18.50 10.82 -18.33
C GLU A 293 -19.09 12.23 -18.50
N ILE A 294 -19.73 12.79 -17.47
CA ILE A 294 -20.27 14.16 -17.52
C ILE A 294 -19.14 15.17 -17.76
N ALA A 295 -18.06 15.09 -16.98
CA ALA A 295 -16.88 15.93 -17.17
C ALA A 295 -16.29 15.76 -18.57
N HIS A 296 -16.17 14.52 -19.04
CA HIS A 296 -15.65 14.21 -20.37
C HIS A 296 -16.47 14.84 -21.50
N GLN A 297 -17.81 14.75 -21.43
CA GLN A 297 -18.68 15.37 -22.43
C GLN A 297 -18.60 16.90 -22.39
N ALA A 298 -18.48 17.50 -21.20
CA ALA A 298 -18.29 18.94 -21.06
C ALA A 298 -16.96 19.41 -21.69
N ILE A 299 -15.88 18.64 -21.52
CA ILE A 299 -14.57 18.91 -22.15
C ILE A 299 -14.68 18.88 -23.67
N ILE A 300 -15.27 17.82 -24.24
CA ILE A 300 -15.43 17.69 -25.69
C ILE A 300 -16.29 18.80 -26.27
N ALA A 301 -17.35 19.19 -25.55
CA ALA A 301 -18.25 20.26 -25.98
C ALA A 301 -17.64 21.67 -25.83
N GLY A 302 -16.49 21.81 -25.16
CA GLY A 302 -15.91 23.11 -24.82
C GLY A 302 -16.80 23.93 -23.87
N SER A 303 -17.52 23.25 -22.96
CA SER A 303 -18.41 23.90 -22.00
C SER A 303 -17.62 24.78 -21.01
N ALA A 304 -18.25 25.87 -20.57
CA ALA A 304 -17.62 26.82 -19.64
C ALA A 304 -17.35 26.23 -18.24
N ASP A 305 -18.10 25.20 -17.84
CA ASP A 305 -18.01 24.48 -16.57
C ASP A 305 -17.16 23.19 -16.65
N ALA A 306 -16.52 22.91 -17.79
CA ALA A 306 -15.79 21.67 -18.01
C ALA A 306 -14.66 21.42 -17.01
N GLU A 307 -13.98 22.49 -16.58
CA GLU A 307 -12.88 22.43 -15.61
C GLU A 307 -13.38 22.08 -14.21
N GLU A 308 -14.46 22.73 -13.74
CA GLU A 308 -15.11 22.45 -12.46
C GLU A 308 -15.63 21.02 -12.38
N LEU A 309 -16.34 20.56 -13.43
CA LEU A 309 -16.86 19.20 -13.52
C LEU A 309 -15.73 18.15 -13.52
N ALA A 310 -14.60 18.45 -14.16
CA ALA A 310 -13.44 17.57 -14.14
C ALA A 310 -12.82 17.47 -12.75
N ASP A 311 -12.66 18.60 -12.05
CA ASP A 311 -12.12 18.63 -10.70
C ASP A 311 -13.05 17.92 -9.70
N ASP A 312 -14.37 18.06 -9.84
CA ASP A 312 -15.38 17.29 -9.10
C ASP A 312 -15.26 15.79 -9.32
N ALA A 313 -15.18 15.35 -10.58
CA ALA A 313 -15.05 13.94 -10.93
C ALA A 313 -13.75 13.34 -10.36
N VAL A 314 -12.64 14.07 -10.45
CA VAL A 314 -11.35 13.65 -9.88
C VAL A 314 -11.44 13.48 -8.36
N ASN A 315 -12.07 14.43 -7.67
CA ASN A 315 -12.26 14.34 -6.22
C ASN A 315 -13.11 13.13 -5.84
N ALA A 316 -14.23 12.90 -6.55
CA ALA A 316 -15.08 11.73 -6.34
C ALA A 316 -14.32 10.40 -6.53
N VAL A 317 -13.44 10.31 -7.53
CA VAL A 317 -12.56 9.16 -7.75
C VAL A 317 -11.66 8.90 -6.53
N PHE A 318 -11.06 9.95 -5.95
CA PHE A 318 -10.19 9.81 -4.78
C PHE A 318 -10.95 9.52 -3.48
N GLN A 319 -12.15 10.06 -3.31
CA GLN A 319 -13.05 9.66 -2.21
C GLN A 319 -13.42 8.17 -2.32
N ALA A 320 -13.75 7.71 -3.53
CA ALA A 320 -14.04 6.30 -3.79
C ALA A 320 -12.82 5.40 -3.59
N GLN A 321 -11.60 5.88 -3.87
CA GLN A 321 -10.37 5.13 -3.61
C GLN A 321 -10.24 4.73 -2.14
N ALA A 322 -10.53 5.64 -1.21
CA ALA A 322 -10.39 5.39 0.22
C ALA A 322 -11.25 4.21 0.70
N VAL A 323 -12.42 4.00 0.08
CA VAL A 323 -13.35 2.94 0.47
C VAL A 323 -13.20 1.66 -0.37
N ILE A 324 -13.04 1.77 -1.69
CA ILE A 324 -12.96 0.60 -2.59
C ILE A 324 -11.74 -0.26 -2.26
N VAL A 325 -10.60 0.37 -1.96
CA VAL A 325 -9.37 -0.35 -1.60
C VAL A 325 -9.59 -1.22 -0.36
N GLU A 326 -10.14 -0.66 0.71
CA GLU A 326 -10.40 -1.38 1.96
C GLU A 326 -11.43 -2.49 1.77
N GLN A 327 -12.53 -2.19 1.07
CA GLN A 327 -13.61 -3.15 0.81
C GLN A 327 -13.13 -4.38 0.02
N VAL A 328 -12.31 -4.18 -1.01
CA VAL A 328 -11.80 -5.27 -1.85
C VAL A 328 -10.76 -6.11 -1.10
N ILE A 329 -9.87 -5.49 -0.32
CA ILE A 329 -8.91 -6.22 0.51
C ILE A 329 -9.65 -7.04 1.58
N GLU A 330 -10.64 -6.46 2.26
CA GLU A 330 -11.45 -7.16 3.25
C GLU A 330 -12.21 -8.34 2.61
N ALA A 331 -12.81 -8.14 1.43
CA ALA A 331 -13.49 -9.22 0.71
C ALA A 331 -12.53 -10.37 0.38
N ALA A 332 -11.32 -10.07 -0.09
CA ALA A 332 -10.31 -11.06 -0.42
C ALA A 332 -9.79 -11.80 0.83
N ASP A 333 -9.59 -11.08 1.94
CA ASP A 333 -9.18 -11.67 3.22
C ASP A 333 -10.25 -12.64 3.77
N ARG A 334 -11.52 -12.22 3.73
CA ARG A 334 -12.66 -13.06 4.10
C ARG A 334 -12.75 -14.31 3.23
N LEU A 335 -12.56 -14.18 1.92
CA LEU A 335 -12.54 -15.34 1.02
C LEU A 335 -11.44 -16.34 1.42
N MET A 336 -10.24 -15.87 1.77
CA MET A 336 -9.17 -16.76 2.24
C MET A 336 -9.52 -17.48 3.55
N ALA A 337 -10.30 -16.82 4.43
CA ALA A 337 -10.73 -17.37 5.72
C ALA A 337 -11.95 -18.31 5.62
N LEU A 338 -12.75 -18.23 4.55
CA LEU A 338 -13.97 -19.03 4.38
C LEU A 338 -13.76 -20.55 4.53
N PRO A 339 -12.76 -21.18 3.90
CA PRO A 339 -12.54 -22.63 4.05
C PRO A 339 -12.21 -23.04 5.49
N ALA A 340 -11.67 -22.15 6.33
CA ALA A 340 -11.33 -22.47 7.72
C ALA A 340 -12.57 -22.61 8.64
N GLN A 341 -13.77 -22.42 8.10
CA GLN A 341 -15.03 -22.75 8.77
C GLN A 341 -15.36 -24.25 8.69
N LEU A 342 -14.55 -25.04 7.97
CA LEU A 342 -14.64 -26.49 7.91
C LEU A 342 -13.76 -27.13 8.99
N ASP A 343 -14.17 -28.29 9.51
CA ASP A 343 -13.41 -29.02 10.54
C ASP A 343 -12.17 -29.73 9.97
N ASP A 344 -12.14 -30.02 8.67
CA ASP A 344 -11.05 -30.73 7.99
C ASP A 344 -9.99 -29.76 7.43
N VAL A 345 -8.79 -29.82 8.00
CA VAL A 345 -7.64 -29.00 7.61
C VAL A 345 -7.11 -29.36 6.22
N ALA A 346 -7.14 -30.64 5.83
CA ALA A 346 -6.68 -31.08 4.51
C ALA A 346 -7.63 -30.57 3.41
N GLU A 347 -8.95 -30.72 3.63
CA GLU A 347 -9.98 -30.17 2.73
C GLU A 347 -9.86 -28.64 2.63
N THR A 348 -9.65 -27.95 3.75
CA THR A 348 -9.41 -26.49 3.80
C THR A 348 -8.25 -26.08 2.88
N GLN A 349 -7.12 -26.80 2.94
CA GLN A 349 -5.95 -26.48 2.11
C GLN A 349 -6.18 -26.82 0.64
N GLU A 350 -6.83 -27.95 0.35
CA GLU A 350 -7.19 -28.34 -1.02
C GLU A 350 -8.07 -27.29 -1.69
N LEU A 351 -9.13 -26.82 -1.02
CA LEU A 351 -10.03 -25.78 -1.52
C LEU A 351 -9.31 -24.45 -1.77
N ARG A 352 -8.40 -24.06 -0.86
CA ARG A 352 -7.57 -22.86 -1.02
C ARG A 352 -6.65 -22.96 -2.24
N SER A 353 -6.01 -24.10 -2.42
CA SER A 353 -5.07 -24.34 -3.52
C SER A 353 -5.77 -24.51 -4.86
N ALA A 354 -6.89 -25.24 -4.93
CA ALA A 354 -7.64 -25.50 -6.15
C ALA A 354 -8.11 -24.21 -6.82
N LEU A 355 -8.56 -23.24 -6.01
CA LEU A 355 -9.01 -21.95 -6.50
C LEU A 355 -7.97 -20.84 -6.33
N ARG A 356 -6.75 -21.14 -5.86
CA ARG A 356 -5.67 -20.15 -5.62
C ARG A 356 -6.16 -18.85 -4.97
N LEU A 357 -6.88 -18.99 -3.86
CA LEU A 357 -7.62 -17.88 -3.22
C LEU A 357 -6.70 -16.73 -2.79
N ASP A 358 -5.43 -17.02 -2.51
CA ASP A 358 -4.43 -16.04 -2.11
C ASP A 358 -4.19 -14.95 -3.17
N ARG A 359 -4.35 -15.27 -4.46
CA ARG A 359 -4.02 -14.33 -5.54
C ARG A 359 -4.85 -13.05 -5.49
N PHE A 360 -6.11 -13.12 -5.06
CA PHE A 360 -6.99 -11.96 -4.96
C PHE A 360 -6.45 -10.94 -3.96
N TRP A 361 -6.06 -11.42 -2.78
CA TRP A 361 -5.48 -10.57 -1.74
C TRP A 361 -4.14 -10.00 -2.16
N ARG A 362 -3.25 -10.83 -2.74
CA ARG A 362 -1.93 -10.38 -3.22
C ARG A 362 -2.05 -9.27 -4.27
N ASN A 363 -2.94 -9.47 -5.24
CA ASN A 363 -3.16 -8.53 -6.33
C ASN A 363 -3.81 -7.23 -5.84
N ALA A 364 -4.81 -7.32 -4.95
CA ALA A 364 -5.43 -6.15 -4.34
C ALA A 364 -4.42 -5.34 -3.51
N GLN A 365 -3.57 -6.02 -2.72
CA GLN A 365 -2.55 -5.35 -1.93
C GLN A 365 -1.45 -4.71 -2.77
N THR A 366 -1.08 -5.32 -3.89
CA THR A 366 -0.08 -4.71 -4.78
C THR A 366 -0.63 -3.47 -5.48
N LEU A 367 -1.92 -3.45 -5.79
CA LEU A 367 -2.57 -2.25 -6.35
C LEU A 367 -2.76 -1.14 -5.32
N SER A 368 -3.01 -1.48 -4.06
CA SER A 368 -3.23 -0.49 -3.00
C SER A 368 -2.02 0.43 -2.79
N THR A 369 -0.82 -0.04 -3.11
CA THR A 369 0.44 0.70 -2.96
C THR A 369 0.75 1.63 -4.13
N HIS A 370 0.00 1.60 -5.24
CA HIS A 370 0.32 2.41 -6.42
C HIS A 370 0.20 3.92 -6.13
N ASN A 371 -0.86 4.34 -5.42
CA ASN A 371 -1.12 5.74 -5.08
C ASN A 371 -1.49 5.82 -3.59
N PRO A 372 -0.69 6.47 -2.72
CA PRO A 372 -0.93 6.41 -1.28
C PRO A 372 -2.26 7.06 -0.89
N VAL A 373 -3.17 6.27 -0.32
CA VAL A 373 -4.50 6.72 0.13
C VAL A 373 -4.41 7.87 1.14
N LEU A 374 -3.41 7.84 2.03
CA LEU A 374 -3.20 8.87 3.06
C LEU A 374 -3.08 10.28 2.48
N HIS A 375 -2.32 10.46 1.39
CA HIS A 375 -2.17 11.76 0.75
C HIS A 375 -3.48 12.21 0.09
N ARG A 376 -4.28 11.27 -0.43
CA ARG A 376 -5.59 11.57 -1.04
C ARG A 376 -6.63 11.97 -0.01
N LEU A 377 -6.67 11.30 1.14
CA LEU A 377 -7.53 11.68 2.27
C LEU A 377 -7.23 13.11 2.76
N ARG A 378 -5.95 13.48 2.83
CA ARG A 378 -5.55 14.85 3.17
C ARG A 378 -6.06 15.86 2.13
N ALA A 379 -5.90 15.57 0.85
CA ALA A 379 -6.37 16.45 -0.23
C ALA A 379 -7.90 16.63 -0.23
N ILE A 380 -8.65 15.57 0.08
CA ILE A 380 -10.11 15.65 0.25
C ILE A 380 -10.46 16.60 1.40
N ALA A 381 -9.80 16.44 2.56
CA ALA A 381 -10.02 17.33 3.70
C ALA A 381 -9.66 18.79 3.38
N ASP A 382 -8.56 19.01 2.65
CA ASP A 382 -8.14 20.35 2.25
C ASP A 382 -9.19 21.05 1.38
N ARG A 383 -9.80 20.31 0.45
CA ARG A 383 -10.87 20.83 -0.39
C ARG A 383 -12.15 21.11 0.39
N GLU A 384 -12.61 20.16 1.20
CA GLU A 384 -13.89 20.26 1.89
C GLU A 384 -13.88 21.26 3.06
N ILE A 385 -12.74 21.41 3.74
CA ILE A 385 -12.60 22.28 4.91
C ILE A 385 -12.08 23.65 4.51
N TYR A 386 -11.03 23.71 3.68
CA TYR A 386 -10.31 24.95 3.37
C TYR A 386 -10.64 25.52 1.98
N ALA A 387 -11.59 24.92 1.24
CA ALA A 387 -11.97 25.33 -0.11
C ALA A 387 -10.77 25.40 -1.08
N ILE A 388 -9.80 24.51 -0.88
CA ILE A 388 -8.63 24.40 -1.76
C ILE A 388 -9.03 23.47 -2.91
N ASP A 389 -9.44 24.06 -4.03
CA ASP A 389 -10.03 23.35 -5.17
C ASP A 389 -9.05 22.40 -5.87
N ARG A 390 -7.74 22.61 -5.70
CA ARG A 390 -6.68 21.85 -6.39
C ARG A 390 -5.63 21.30 -5.43
N ILE A 391 -4.95 20.26 -5.87
CA ILE A 391 -3.73 19.78 -5.19
C ILE A 391 -2.69 20.88 -5.35
N ALA A 392 -2.62 21.77 -4.37
CA ALA A 392 -1.65 22.85 -4.31
C ALA A 392 -0.28 22.28 -3.92
N GLU A 393 0.78 22.85 -4.50
CA GLU A 393 2.13 22.64 -4.01
C GLU A 393 2.20 23.02 -2.51
N PRO A 394 3.10 22.42 -1.72
CA PRO A 394 3.15 22.63 -0.26
C PRO A 394 3.10 24.10 0.15
N ASP A 395 3.81 24.97 -0.57
CA ASP A 395 3.91 26.40 -0.27
C ASP A 395 2.61 27.16 -0.62
N GLU A 396 2.01 26.89 -1.78
CA GLU A 396 0.73 27.47 -2.20
C GLU A 396 -0.40 27.07 -1.25
N ARG A 397 -0.35 25.82 -0.78
CA ARG A 397 -1.28 25.27 0.18
C ARG A 397 -1.20 26.00 1.52
N GLU A 398 0.01 26.21 2.07
CA GLU A 398 0.15 26.92 3.35
C GLU A 398 -0.47 28.32 3.29
N VAL A 399 -0.26 29.02 2.17
CA VAL A 399 -0.87 30.32 1.91
C VAL A 399 -2.39 30.23 1.81
N ALA A 400 -2.91 29.28 1.03
CA ALA A 400 -4.35 29.11 0.84
C ALA A 400 -5.08 28.74 2.14
N VAL A 401 -4.50 27.85 2.96
CA VAL A 401 -5.04 27.52 4.29
C VAL A 401 -5.05 28.75 5.19
N ALA A 402 -3.96 29.52 5.22
CA ALA A 402 -3.87 30.75 6.02
C ALA A 402 -4.89 31.81 5.59
N GLN A 403 -5.11 31.97 4.28
CA GLN A 403 -6.09 32.89 3.71
C GLN A 403 -7.53 32.45 4.02
N ALA A 404 -7.85 31.17 3.87
CA ALA A 404 -9.18 30.62 4.17
C ALA A 404 -9.52 30.79 5.67
N ILE A 405 -8.53 30.62 6.56
CA ILE A 405 -8.65 30.94 8.00
C ILE A 405 -8.95 32.44 8.21
N ALA A 406 -8.28 33.33 7.46
CA ALA A 406 -8.48 34.78 7.56
C ALA A 406 -9.85 35.25 7.02
N GLU A 407 -10.43 34.55 6.05
CA GLU A 407 -11.67 34.94 5.34
C GLU A 407 -12.98 34.47 6.01
N GLY A 408 -12.90 33.83 7.18
CA GLY A 408 -14.09 33.53 7.99
C GLY A 408 -14.37 32.05 8.21
N ILE A 409 -13.48 31.14 7.81
CA ILE A 409 -13.38 29.84 8.48
C ILE A 409 -12.94 30.14 9.91
N ARG A 410 -13.93 30.18 10.81
CA ARG A 410 -13.70 30.58 12.20
C ARG A 410 -12.62 29.69 12.80
N PRO A 411 -11.48 30.24 13.24
CA PRO A 411 -10.43 29.43 13.83
C PRO A 411 -11.02 28.66 14.99
N LEU A 412 -10.91 27.34 14.94
CA LEU A 412 -11.17 26.51 16.09
C LEU A 412 -10.10 26.87 17.12
N THR A 413 -10.50 27.60 18.16
CA THR A 413 -9.58 27.86 19.27
C THR A 413 -9.42 26.53 20.00
N VAL A 414 -8.34 25.80 19.71
CA VAL A 414 -8.01 24.58 20.43
C VAL A 414 -7.36 24.97 21.75
N VAL A 415 -8.13 24.89 22.82
CA VAL A 415 -7.59 25.01 24.18
C VAL A 415 -7.15 23.61 24.59
N ARG A 416 -5.84 23.37 24.48
CA ARG A 416 -5.23 22.15 25.03
C ARG A 416 -5.18 22.27 26.54
N LEU A 417 -5.93 21.40 27.21
CA LEU A 417 -5.91 21.28 28.65
C LEU A 417 -4.93 20.18 29.00
N ASP A 418 -3.86 20.52 29.71
CA ASP A 418 -2.92 19.51 30.19
C ASP A 418 -3.64 18.46 31.05
N ALA A 419 -3.06 17.27 31.15
CA ALA A 419 -3.74 16.16 31.82
C ALA A 419 -4.01 16.40 33.32
N ALA A 420 -3.22 17.24 34.00
CA ALA A 420 -3.43 17.55 35.41
C ALA A 420 -4.61 18.51 35.59
N LEU A 421 -4.73 19.51 34.71
CA LEU A 421 -5.87 20.41 34.64
C LEU A 421 -7.12 19.65 34.18
N THR A 422 -7.01 18.76 33.20
CA THR A 422 -8.07 17.85 32.76
C THR A 422 -8.59 17.01 33.92
N ALA A 423 -7.70 16.32 34.64
CA ALA A 423 -8.07 15.49 35.79
C ALA A 423 -8.79 16.31 36.88
N ARG A 424 -8.31 17.51 37.20
CA ARG A 424 -8.97 18.43 38.14
C ARG A 424 -10.36 18.86 37.67
N LEU A 425 -10.49 19.25 36.40
CA LEU A 425 -11.76 19.69 35.81
C LEU A 425 -12.78 18.55 35.73
N THR A 426 -12.33 17.31 35.49
CA THR A 426 -13.20 16.13 35.48
C THR A 426 -13.59 15.64 36.87
N ALA A 427 -12.78 15.91 37.90
CA ALA A 427 -13.04 15.51 39.28
C ALA A 427 -14.08 16.41 39.99
N ASP A 428 -14.25 17.66 39.54
CA ASP A 428 -15.25 18.59 40.07
C ASP A 428 -16.13 19.17 38.94
N ARG A 429 -17.36 18.66 38.85
CA ARG A 429 -18.35 19.11 37.86
C ARG A 429 -18.63 20.61 37.94
N ALA A 430 -18.53 21.23 39.11
CA ALA A 430 -18.77 22.65 39.30
C ALA A 430 -17.61 23.52 38.78
N GLU A 431 -16.39 23.00 38.68
CA GLU A 431 -15.29 23.67 37.95
C GLU A 431 -15.49 23.55 36.44
N LEU A 432 -15.89 22.37 35.94
CA LEU A 432 -16.20 22.16 34.53
C LEU A 432 -17.30 23.11 34.04
N ASP A 433 -18.37 23.28 34.82
CA ASP A 433 -19.47 24.19 34.50
C ASP A 433 -19.03 25.67 34.54
N ARG A 434 -18.09 26.03 35.42
CA ARG A 434 -17.49 27.38 35.49
C ARG A 434 -16.60 27.67 34.27
N VAL A 435 -15.77 26.71 33.87
CA VAL A 435 -14.97 26.82 32.64
C VAL A 435 -15.89 26.91 31.43
N SER A 436 -16.85 25.99 31.29
CA SER A 436 -17.83 26.04 30.19
C SER A 436 -18.60 27.37 30.14
N ALA A 437 -19.00 27.93 31.28
CA ALA A 437 -19.65 29.24 31.35
C ALA A 437 -18.73 30.40 30.92
N ALA A 438 -17.43 30.34 31.18
CA ALA A 438 -16.46 31.37 30.81
C ALA A 438 -16.22 31.46 29.28
N PHE A 439 -16.53 30.40 28.54
CA PHE A 439 -16.40 30.33 27.08
C PHE A 439 -17.75 30.35 26.34
N ARG A 440 -18.87 30.45 27.07
CA ARG A 440 -20.24 30.38 26.53
C ARG A 440 -20.53 31.43 25.45
N ASP A 441 -19.87 32.59 25.52
CA ASP A 441 -20.03 33.72 24.60
C ASP A 441 -18.81 33.95 23.69
N ARG A 442 -17.87 32.98 23.61
CA ARG A 442 -16.63 33.08 22.81
C ARG A 442 -16.71 32.22 21.53
N GLU A 443 -15.76 32.44 20.61
CA GLU A 443 -15.54 31.65 19.38
C GLU A 443 -15.60 30.13 19.63
N PRO A 444 -15.89 29.27 18.62
CA PRO A 444 -15.92 27.82 18.83
C PRO A 444 -14.57 27.33 19.40
N VAL A 445 -14.61 26.91 20.67
CA VAL A 445 -13.46 26.41 21.42
C VAL A 445 -13.56 24.89 21.51
N LEU A 446 -12.60 24.18 20.92
CA LEU A 446 -12.43 22.76 21.18
C LEU A 446 -11.50 22.62 22.37
N PHE A 447 -12.02 22.11 23.48
CA PHE A 447 -11.19 21.62 24.56
C PHE A 447 -10.62 20.27 24.15
N GLN A 448 -9.38 20.29 23.68
CA GLN A 448 -8.63 19.07 23.47
C GLN A 448 -8.07 18.68 24.84
N LEU A 449 -8.70 17.68 25.43
CA LEU A 449 -8.21 17.07 26.65
C LEU A 449 -6.95 16.29 26.27
N ASP A 450 -5.79 16.72 26.76
CA ASP A 450 -4.62 15.84 26.72
C ASP A 450 -4.95 14.67 27.65
N GLU A 451 -5.43 13.57 27.08
CA GLU A 451 -5.57 12.30 27.78
C GLU A 451 -4.20 11.77 28.23
N ARG A 452 -3.09 12.40 27.78
CA ARG A 452 -1.73 11.99 28.12
C ARG A 452 -0.88 13.19 28.55
N PRO A 453 -0.47 13.29 29.83
CA PRO A 453 0.54 14.26 30.23
C PRO A 453 1.87 13.96 29.52
N GLY A 454 2.35 14.95 28.76
CA GLY A 454 3.65 14.95 28.09
C GLY A 454 3.64 14.12 26.80
N ALA A 455 3.63 14.77 25.64
CA ALA A 455 3.98 14.09 24.39
C ALA A 455 5.42 13.60 24.51
N ARG A 456 5.63 12.31 24.28
CA ARG A 456 6.92 11.64 24.45
C ARG A 456 7.33 11.08 23.10
N PHE A 457 8.63 10.92 22.89
CA PHE A 457 9.07 10.06 21.81
C PHE A 457 8.57 8.64 22.09
N ASP A 458 7.85 8.06 21.13
CA ASP A 458 7.67 6.61 21.07
C ASP A 458 9.06 5.96 21.24
N ALA A 459 9.14 4.94 22.09
CA ALA A 459 10.40 4.32 22.47
C ALA A 459 11.19 3.75 21.26
N ALA A 460 10.50 3.34 20.18
CA ALA A 460 11.18 2.94 18.94
C ALA A 460 11.76 4.13 18.17
N VAL A 461 11.01 5.23 18.04
CA VAL A 461 11.48 6.47 17.38
C VAL A 461 12.70 7.04 18.10
N ALA A 462 12.62 7.03 19.42
CA ALA A 462 13.69 7.36 20.35
C ALA A 462 14.99 6.57 20.07
N ILE A 463 14.91 5.24 20.10
CA ILE A 463 16.06 4.35 19.86
C ILE A 463 16.59 4.55 18.43
N ALA A 464 15.72 4.61 17.41
CA ALA A 464 16.12 4.83 16.03
C ALA A 464 16.91 6.14 15.86
N THR A 465 16.51 7.20 16.55
CA THR A 465 17.22 8.49 16.54
C THR A 465 18.58 8.40 17.22
N LEU A 466 18.69 7.65 18.31
CA LEU A 466 19.94 7.48 19.06
C LEU A 466 20.95 6.55 18.39
N LEU A 467 20.50 5.54 17.64
CA LEU A 467 21.38 4.58 16.95
C LEU A 467 22.39 5.27 16.02
N HIS A 468 22.04 6.44 15.47
CA HIS A 468 22.95 7.25 14.68
C HIS A 468 24.11 7.87 15.49
N ARG A 469 23.92 8.12 16.79
CA ARG A 469 24.91 8.74 17.69
C ARG A 469 25.58 7.74 18.63
N LEU A 470 24.99 6.56 18.81
CA LEU A 470 25.47 5.48 19.66
C LEU A 470 25.55 4.17 18.85
N PRO A 471 26.41 4.11 17.82
CA PRO A 471 26.47 3.01 16.86
C PRO A 471 26.95 1.69 17.47
N THR A 472 27.40 1.69 18.73
CA THR A 472 27.87 0.51 19.47
C THR A 472 27.05 0.18 20.71
N ALA A 473 26.05 0.98 21.06
CA ALA A 473 25.26 0.77 22.28
C ALA A 473 24.31 -0.42 22.18
N TRP A 474 24.06 -1.06 23.32
CA TRP A 474 23.09 -2.13 23.52
C TRP A 474 21.83 -1.55 24.15
N PHE A 475 20.65 -1.91 23.63
CA PHE A 475 19.38 -1.31 24.05
C PHE A 475 18.43 -2.35 24.63
N ALA A 476 17.63 -1.99 25.63
CA ALA A 476 16.45 -2.75 26.02
C ALA A 476 15.20 -1.88 25.88
N ILE A 477 14.09 -2.50 25.49
CA ILE A 477 12.80 -1.85 25.32
C ILE A 477 11.65 -2.73 25.81
N GLY A 478 10.68 -2.14 26.52
CA GLY A 478 9.53 -2.88 27.06
C GLY A 478 8.43 -3.18 26.06
N THR A 479 7.65 -4.21 26.37
CA THR A 479 6.46 -4.59 25.60
C THR A 479 5.39 -3.51 25.73
N SER A 480 5.11 -3.03 26.94
CA SER A 480 4.21 -1.90 27.18
C SER A 480 4.64 -0.64 26.42
N ASP A 481 5.95 -0.38 26.32
CA ASP A 481 6.53 0.82 25.69
C ASP A 481 6.43 0.82 24.16
N LEU A 482 6.11 -0.33 23.57
CA LEU A 482 5.91 -0.50 22.12
C LEU A 482 4.46 -0.86 21.78
N ALA A 483 3.64 -1.15 22.79
CA ALA A 483 2.27 -1.59 22.65
C ALA A 483 1.31 -0.39 22.74
N ASP A 484 1.22 0.39 21.67
CA ASP A 484 0.01 1.16 21.46
C ASP A 484 -1.16 0.18 21.30
N THR A 485 -2.34 0.54 21.83
CA THR A 485 -3.60 -0.23 21.74
C THR A 485 -3.86 -0.67 20.29
N GLY A 486 -3.42 -1.87 19.93
CA GLY A 486 -3.34 -2.27 18.53
C GLY A 486 -2.87 -3.72 18.36
N HIS A 487 -2.90 -4.18 17.11
CA HIS A 487 -2.61 -5.56 16.74
C HIS A 487 -1.10 -5.91 16.91
N PRO A 488 -0.74 -7.12 17.41
CA PRO A 488 0.65 -7.53 17.65
C PRO A 488 1.56 -7.48 16.42
N TYR A 489 0.98 -7.46 15.22
CA TYR A 489 1.70 -7.27 13.96
C TYR A 489 2.53 -5.98 13.93
N ASN A 490 1.98 -4.88 14.44
CA ASN A 490 2.70 -3.60 14.49
C ASN A 490 3.86 -3.63 15.49
N LEU A 491 3.65 -4.30 16.63
CA LEU A 491 4.68 -4.52 17.65
C LEU A 491 5.84 -5.36 17.08
N ALA A 492 5.53 -6.48 16.42
CA ALA A 492 6.52 -7.32 15.74
C ALA A 492 7.33 -6.53 14.70
N ARG A 493 6.65 -5.71 13.89
CA ARG A 493 7.31 -4.84 12.89
C ARG A 493 8.25 -3.82 13.52
N ARG A 494 7.85 -3.18 14.63
CA ARG A 494 8.68 -2.19 15.36
C ARG A 494 9.92 -2.87 15.93
N ILE A 495 9.77 -4.01 16.60
CA ILE A 495 10.89 -4.80 17.15
C ILE A 495 11.85 -5.23 16.04
N ALA A 496 11.33 -5.81 14.95
CA ALA A 496 12.16 -6.21 13.81
C ALA A 496 12.94 -5.03 13.21
N SER A 497 12.30 -3.88 13.07
CA SER A 497 12.95 -2.68 12.52
C SER A 497 14.08 -2.18 13.43
N LEU A 498 13.87 -2.14 14.75
CA LEU A 498 14.90 -1.75 15.71
C LEU A 498 16.08 -2.71 15.71
N GLU A 499 15.81 -4.01 15.60
CA GLU A 499 16.82 -5.05 15.50
C GLU A 499 17.66 -4.94 14.22
N GLN A 500 17.04 -4.60 13.08
CA GLN A 500 17.77 -4.34 11.84
C GLN A 500 18.62 -3.07 11.94
N LEU A 501 18.05 -1.97 12.47
CA LEU A 501 18.77 -0.71 12.65
C LEU A 501 19.92 -0.83 13.64
N SER A 502 19.75 -1.63 14.68
CA SER A 502 20.76 -1.87 15.70
C SER A 502 21.75 -2.97 15.29
N ASN A 503 21.50 -3.72 14.21
CA ASN A 503 22.27 -4.91 13.86
C ASN A 503 22.27 -5.96 14.99
N GLY A 504 21.10 -6.25 15.54
CA GLY A 504 20.90 -7.27 16.56
C GLY A 504 21.39 -6.88 17.95
N ARG A 505 21.31 -5.60 18.32
CA ARG A 505 21.76 -5.07 19.63
C ARG A 505 20.61 -4.71 20.57
N THR A 506 19.40 -5.17 20.28
CA THR A 506 18.21 -4.87 21.08
C THR A 506 17.76 -6.10 21.89
N ALA A 507 17.46 -5.87 23.17
CA ALA A 507 16.72 -6.78 24.03
C ALA A 507 15.25 -6.34 24.10
N TRP A 508 14.35 -7.32 24.15
CA TRP A 508 12.94 -7.08 24.35
C TRP A 508 12.54 -7.48 25.79
N VAL A 509 12.11 -6.50 26.58
CA VAL A 509 11.64 -6.70 27.94
C VAL A 509 10.17 -7.11 27.88
N LEU A 510 9.89 -8.33 28.32
CA LEU A 510 8.55 -8.90 28.40
C LEU A 510 7.96 -8.56 29.76
N ASP A 511 6.82 -7.88 29.75
CA ASP A 511 6.04 -7.70 30.97
C ASP A 511 5.44 -9.05 31.35
N ASP A 512 5.67 -9.51 32.57
CA ASP A 512 5.07 -10.76 33.04
C ASP A 512 3.56 -10.57 33.23
N ALA A 513 2.77 -11.48 32.64
CA ALA A 513 1.34 -11.58 32.92
C ALA A 513 1.11 -11.78 34.43
N SER A 514 0.01 -11.24 34.93
CA SER A 514 -0.45 -11.53 36.27
C SER A 514 -0.78 -13.03 36.38
N GLU A 515 -0.59 -13.62 37.57
CA GLU A 515 -0.88 -15.05 37.79
C GLU A 515 -2.35 -15.31 38.13
N ASP A 516 -3.23 -14.33 37.94
CA ASP A 516 -4.65 -14.40 38.33
C ASP A 516 -5.54 -15.12 37.30
N GLY A 517 -5.05 -15.31 36.07
CA GLY A 517 -5.75 -16.03 35.01
C GLY A 517 -6.85 -15.24 34.32
N SER A 518 -6.82 -13.90 34.40
CA SER A 518 -7.75 -13.01 33.73
C SER A 518 -7.69 -13.10 32.18
N THR A 519 -8.76 -12.68 31.51
CA THR A 519 -8.81 -12.54 30.04
C THR A 519 -7.74 -11.58 29.51
N GLU A 520 -7.38 -10.56 30.30
CA GLU A 520 -6.32 -9.61 29.97
C GLU A 520 -4.94 -10.30 29.94
N ASP A 521 -4.68 -11.20 30.89
CA ASP A 521 -3.46 -12.02 30.90
C ASP A 521 -3.43 -13.07 29.79
N GLU A 522 -4.58 -13.62 29.40
CA GLU A 522 -4.67 -14.49 28.21
C GLU A 522 -4.35 -13.73 26.93
N ASN A 523 -4.90 -12.53 26.76
CA ASN A 523 -4.60 -11.67 25.62
C ASN A 523 -3.13 -11.24 25.61
N HIS A 524 -2.56 -10.89 26.76
CA HIS A 524 -1.14 -10.51 26.85
C HIS A 524 -0.21 -11.65 26.43
N ARG A 525 -0.49 -12.88 26.89
CA ARG A 525 0.23 -14.08 26.46
C ARG A 525 0.07 -14.36 24.97
N ASP A 526 -1.14 -14.21 24.44
CA ASP A 526 -1.43 -14.41 23.02
C ASP A 526 -0.69 -13.38 22.14
N ARG A 527 -0.60 -12.13 22.60
CA ARG A 527 0.17 -11.06 21.96
C ARG A 527 1.65 -11.42 21.84
N ILE A 528 2.30 -11.82 22.94
CA ILE A 528 3.72 -12.21 22.93
C ILE A 528 3.95 -13.37 21.97
N ARG A 529 3.09 -14.40 22.02
CA ARG A 529 3.14 -15.57 21.12
C ARG A 529 3.08 -15.16 19.65
N VAL A 530 2.11 -14.31 19.27
CA VAL A 530 1.94 -13.85 17.88
C VAL A 530 3.14 -13.04 17.41
N VAL A 531 3.70 -12.15 18.27
CA VAL A 531 4.92 -11.40 17.93
C VAL A 531 6.09 -12.34 17.68
N GLN A 532 6.34 -13.30 18.56
CA GLN A 532 7.43 -14.25 18.40
C GLN A 532 7.31 -15.08 17.11
N GLN A 533 6.10 -15.51 16.74
CA GLN A 533 5.84 -16.22 15.49
C GLN A 533 6.10 -15.32 14.27
N LEU A 534 5.60 -14.08 14.30
CA LEU A 534 5.81 -13.11 13.23
C LEU A 534 7.30 -12.82 13.00
N LEU A 535 8.10 -12.64 14.06
CA LEU A 535 9.53 -12.37 13.95
C LEU A 535 10.33 -13.51 13.28
N ARG A 536 9.79 -14.74 13.24
CA ARG A 536 10.41 -15.91 12.58
C ARG A 536 9.83 -16.21 11.20
N SER A 537 8.81 -15.47 10.76
CA SER A 537 8.04 -15.82 9.57
C SER A 537 8.76 -15.53 8.24
N TRP A 538 9.74 -14.63 8.23
CA TRP A 538 10.58 -14.32 7.07
C TRP A 538 12.06 -14.45 7.47
N PRO A 539 12.72 -15.59 7.21
CA PRO A 539 14.14 -15.76 7.55
C PRO A 539 15.05 -14.79 6.78
N GLN A 540 15.97 -14.12 7.45
CA GLN A 540 16.91 -13.17 6.82
C GLN A 540 17.82 -13.85 5.80
N GLU A 541 18.15 -15.12 6.03
CA GLU A 541 19.01 -15.94 5.18
C GLU A 541 18.33 -16.28 3.85
N SER A 542 17.02 -16.05 3.74
CA SER A 542 16.30 -16.18 2.47
C SER A 542 16.66 -15.08 1.48
N ILE A 543 17.18 -13.94 1.93
CA ILE A 543 17.50 -12.80 1.06
C ILE A 543 18.76 -13.13 0.26
N ALA A 544 18.68 -13.01 -1.06
CA ALA A 544 19.82 -13.15 -1.93
C ALA A 544 20.75 -11.95 -1.76
N ALA A 545 21.94 -12.16 -1.19
CA ALA A 545 22.97 -11.13 -1.01
C ALA A 545 23.80 -10.91 -2.31
N ASP A 546 23.14 -10.95 -3.46
CA ASP A 546 23.74 -10.85 -4.78
C ASP A 546 22.82 -10.05 -5.70
N ALA A 547 23.30 -8.91 -6.20
CA ALA A 547 22.54 -8.01 -7.08
C ALA A 547 22.29 -8.61 -8.47
N ASP A 548 23.06 -9.63 -8.86
CA ASP A 548 22.91 -10.36 -10.13
C ASP A 548 21.99 -11.59 -9.99
N ALA A 549 21.50 -11.89 -8.78
CA ALA A 549 20.58 -13.00 -8.56
C ALA A 549 19.20 -12.73 -9.18
N ALA A 550 18.64 -13.74 -9.84
CA ALA A 550 17.31 -13.67 -10.47
C ALA A 550 16.12 -13.56 -9.48
N HIS A 551 16.38 -13.57 -8.17
CA HIS A 551 15.39 -13.47 -7.11
C HIS A 551 15.94 -12.66 -5.94
N PHE A 552 15.11 -11.77 -5.38
CA PHE A 552 15.46 -10.99 -4.19
C PHE A 552 15.51 -11.85 -2.91
N ALA A 553 14.62 -12.84 -2.80
CA ALA A 553 14.60 -13.78 -1.69
C ALA A 553 14.02 -15.15 -2.10
N GLN A 554 14.49 -16.22 -1.44
CA GLN A 554 13.95 -17.57 -1.49
C GLN A 554 12.56 -17.58 -0.84
N THR A 555 11.53 -17.36 -1.66
CA THR A 555 10.16 -17.11 -1.18
C THR A 555 9.57 -18.33 -0.47
N GLU A 556 10.01 -19.53 -0.84
CA GLU A 556 9.68 -20.81 -0.19
C GLU A 556 10.10 -20.89 1.28
N SER A 557 11.06 -20.06 1.71
CA SER A 557 11.52 -19.99 3.09
C SER A 557 10.64 -19.06 3.95
N ILE A 558 9.76 -18.26 3.33
CA ILE A 558 8.83 -17.35 4.02
C ILE A 558 7.56 -18.13 4.40
N ARG A 559 7.26 -18.19 5.70
CA ARG A 559 6.21 -19.03 6.28
C ARG A 559 5.07 -18.20 6.84
N ARG A 560 3.84 -18.63 6.57
CA ARG A 560 2.64 -18.10 7.24
C ARG A 560 2.60 -18.57 8.69
N ILE A 561 2.18 -17.70 9.60
CA ILE A 561 2.09 -18.06 11.02
C ILE A 561 0.73 -18.67 11.39
N GLY A 562 -0.35 -18.27 10.69
CA GLY A 562 -1.69 -18.84 10.87
C GLY A 562 -2.19 -18.84 12.32
N ALA A 563 -1.86 -17.82 13.10
CA ALA A 563 -2.15 -17.77 14.53
C ALA A 563 -3.65 -17.61 14.81
N ASP A 564 -4.17 -18.43 15.70
CA ASP A 564 -5.54 -18.39 16.24
C ASP A 564 -5.58 -17.78 17.66
N GLY A 565 -6.69 -17.17 18.08
CA GLY A 565 -6.81 -16.62 19.45
C GLY A 565 -7.25 -15.16 19.48
N ALA A 566 -6.75 -14.40 20.45
CA ALA A 566 -7.13 -13.00 20.66
C ALA A 566 -6.65 -12.09 19.52
N TYR A 567 -5.58 -12.47 18.84
CA TYR A 567 -5.01 -11.73 17.71
C TYR A 567 -4.83 -12.63 16.48
N PRO A 568 -5.92 -12.93 15.74
CA PRO A 568 -5.87 -13.80 14.59
C PRO A 568 -4.97 -13.20 13.50
N THR A 569 -3.95 -13.96 13.07
CA THR A 569 -2.94 -13.47 12.12
C THR A 569 -2.59 -14.54 11.09
N ALA A 570 -2.96 -14.30 9.82
CA ALA A 570 -2.78 -15.29 8.76
C ALA A 570 -1.39 -15.27 8.10
N GLY A 571 -0.89 -14.07 7.75
CA GLY A 571 0.29 -13.88 6.90
C GLY A 571 1.61 -13.77 7.65
N PRO A 572 2.75 -13.85 6.94
CA PRO A 572 4.06 -13.54 7.51
C PRO A 572 4.17 -12.04 7.83
N LEU A 573 5.17 -11.70 8.64
CA LEU A 573 5.67 -10.34 8.77
C LEU A 573 6.30 -9.89 7.45
N ASN A 574 6.14 -8.61 7.10
CA ASN A 574 6.72 -8.02 5.90
C ASN A 574 8.15 -7.47 6.11
N VAL A 575 8.82 -7.90 7.17
CA VAL A 575 10.19 -7.53 7.52
C VAL A 575 10.96 -8.83 7.80
N PRO A 576 12.15 -9.02 7.22
CA PRO A 576 13.01 -10.16 7.52
C PRO A 576 13.38 -10.24 9.02
N SER A 577 13.61 -11.46 9.50
CA SER A 577 14.03 -11.75 10.87
C SER A 577 15.31 -10.99 11.23
N SER A 578 15.50 -10.70 12.50
CA SER A 578 16.70 -10.05 13.02
C SER A 578 17.98 -10.86 12.73
N PRO A 579 19.18 -10.24 12.70
CA PRO A 579 20.46 -10.94 12.81
C PRO A 579 20.59 -11.85 14.04
N GLN A 580 19.81 -11.59 15.10
CA GLN A 580 19.70 -12.47 16.27
C GLN A 580 18.74 -13.65 16.06
N HIS A 581 18.06 -13.71 14.91
CA HIS A 581 16.85 -14.46 14.57
C HIS A 581 15.64 -14.12 15.44
N LEU A 582 15.84 -13.99 16.75
CA LEU A 582 14.92 -13.43 17.74
C LEU A 582 15.67 -12.50 18.67
N PRO A 583 15.05 -11.38 19.08
CA PRO A 583 15.64 -10.52 20.11
C PRO A 583 15.89 -11.32 21.40
N VAL A 584 16.86 -10.88 22.20
CA VAL A 584 17.06 -11.42 23.53
C VAL A 584 15.88 -11.00 24.41
N PHE A 585 15.19 -11.97 25.02
CA PHE A 585 14.06 -11.70 25.90
C PHE A 585 14.55 -11.49 27.33
N VAL A 586 13.98 -10.50 28.02
CA VAL A 586 14.22 -10.32 29.46
C VAL A 586 12.88 -10.17 30.17
N SER A 587 12.65 -11.01 31.18
CA SER A 587 11.45 -10.89 32.02
C SER A 587 11.51 -9.62 32.88
N SER A 588 10.39 -8.91 32.97
CA SER A 588 10.25 -7.73 33.83
C SER A 588 10.39 -8.04 35.33
N ARG A 589 10.24 -9.30 35.79
CA ARG A 589 10.60 -9.70 37.18
C ARG A 589 12.10 -9.67 37.45
N ARG A 590 12.95 -9.85 36.43
CA ARG A 590 14.43 -9.71 36.51
C ARG A 590 14.92 -8.36 35.99
N PHE A 591 14.03 -7.37 35.93
CA PHE A 591 14.29 -6.04 35.41
C PHE A 591 15.45 -5.33 36.11
N GLY A 592 15.60 -5.58 37.41
CA GLY A 592 16.73 -5.11 38.20
C GLY A 592 18.09 -5.67 37.78
N ASP A 593 18.16 -6.61 36.83
CA ASP A 593 19.41 -7.16 36.29
C ASP A 593 19.62 -6.85 34.79
N VAL A 594 18.59 -6.36 34.06
CA VAL A 594 18.65 -5.98 32.61
C VAL A 594 19.84 -5.07 32.33
N HIS A 595 20.08 -4.18 33.29
CA HIS A 595 21.10 -3.16 33.32
C HIS A 595 22.55 -3.69 33.30
N ARG A 596 22.74 -5.00 33.56
CA ARG A 596 24.04 -5.69 33.44
C ARG A 596 24.35 -6.13 32.01
N TYR A 597 23.35 -6.08 31.13
CA TYR A 597 23.41 -6.68 29.79
C TYR A 597 23.28 -5.65 28.66
N VAL A 598 22.65 -4.50 28.92
CA VAL A 598 22.47 -3.40 27.95
C VAL A 598 22.97 -2.05 28.49
N ASP A 599 23.34 -1.14 27.59
CA ASP A 599 23.86 0.20 27.94
C ASP A 599 22.75 1.24 28.14
N LEU A 600 21.57 1.02 27.53
CA LEU A 600 20.42 1.92 27.63
C LEU A 600 19.11 1.13 27.72
N LEU A 601 18.27 1.51 28.67
CA LEU A 601 16.87 1.09 28.73
C LEU A 601 15.98 2.28 28.36
N VAL A 602 15.12 2.08 27.37
CA VAL A 602 14.17 3.10 26.91
C VAL A 602 12.75 2.67 27.29
N ARG A 603 12.05 3.53 28.03
CA ARG A 603 10.63 3.38 28.37
C ARG A 603 9.85 4.63 28.00
N ASP A 604 8.54 4.49 27.90
CA ASP A 604 7.64 5.62 27.70
C ASP A 604 7.73 6.63 28.85
N ASP A 605 8.02 6.23 30.09
CA ASP A 605 8.04 7.12 31.26
C ASP A 605 9.43 7.50 31.78
N ALA A 606 10.49 6.79 31.38
CA ALA A 606 11.84 7.04 31.83
C ALA A 606 12.90 6.46 30.88
N TRP A 607 14.03 7.15 30.74
CA TRP A 607 15.20 6.65 30.04
C TRP A 607 16.26 6.34 31.10
N VAL A 608 16.59 5.07 31.25
CA VAL A 608 17.45 4.59 32.34
C VAL A 608 18.78 4.13 31.77
N LEU A 609 19.83 4.87 32.12
CA LEU A 609 21.23 4.54 31.83
C LEU A 609 21.83 3.84 33.04
N PRO A 610 22.31 2.60 32.92
CA PRO A 610 22.84 1.90 34.06
C PRO A 610 24.36 1.90 34.09
N TYR A 611 24.95 2.91 34.73
CA TYR A 611 26.09 2.81 35.68
C TYR A 611 26.78 4.16 35.88
N ALA A 612 26.80 4.71 37.10
CA ALA A 612 27.76 5.76 37.49
C ALA A 612 29.21 5.25 37.50
N ASP A 613 30.19 6.14 37.30
CA ASP A 613 31.63 5.83 37.37
C ASP A 613 32.16 5.75 38.82
N ALA A 614 33.42 5.30 38.97
CA ALA A 614 34.15 5.29 40.25
C ALA A 614 34.43 6.68 40.84
N ALA A 615 34.08 7.76 40.12
CA ALA A 615 34.18 9.15 40.55
C ALA A 615 32.82 9.76 40.98
N GLY A 616 31.73 8.98 40.95
CA GLY A 616 30.43 9.39 41.48
C GLY A 616 29.62 10.33 40.59
N HIS A 617 29.87 10.38 39.27
CA HIS A 617 29.02 11.14 38.35
C HIS A 617 27.70 10.41 38.07
N ALA A 618 26.58 11.08 38.29
CA ALA A 618 25.25 10.57 37.99
C ALA A 618 25.06 10.45 36.46
N LEU A 619 24.79 9.25 35.96
CA LEU A 619 24.25 9.08 34.60
C LEU A 619 22.74 9.37 34.62
N ALA A 620 22.34 10.25 33.72
CA ALA A 620 21.08 10.97 33.78
C ALA A 620 19.86 10.03 33.82
N HIS A 621 19.06 10.14 34.87
CA HIS A 621 17.62 9.94 34.72
C HIS A 621 17.12 11.09 33.85
N ALA A 622 16.96 10.88 32.55
CA ALA A 622 16.25 11.85 31.74
C ALA A 622 14.77 11.76 32.14
N GLN A 623 14.32 12.67 32.99
CA GLN A 623 12.88 12.93 33.11
C GLN A 623 12.41 13.49 31.77
N GLN A 624 11.45 12.81 31.15
CA GLN A 624 10.58 13.30 30.07
C GLN A 624 11.31 14.09 28.96
N VAL A 625 11.82 13.38 27.96
CA VAL A 625 12.36 14.01 26.74
C VAL A 625 11.24 14.13 25.71
N SER A 626 10.81 15.36 25.43
CA SER A 626 9.76 15.67 24.43
C SER A 626 10.28 16.43 23.20
N GLU A 627 11.57 16.76 23.16
CA GLU A 627 12.21 17.52 22.07
C GLU A 627 13.44 16.81 21.51
N VAL A 628 13.62 16.87 20.18
CA VAL A 628 14.72 16.21 19.46
C VAL A 628 16.08 16.73 19.94
N ASP A 629 16.21 18.03 20.18
CA ASP A 629 17.48 18.61 20.63
C ASP A 629 17.88 18.14 22.03
N ALA A 630 16.91 17.92 22.92
CA ALA A 630 17.17 17.36 24.24
C ALA A 630 17.63 15.90 24.14
N LEU A 631 17.02 15.13 23.23
CA LEU A 631 17.43 13.77 22.92
C LEU A 631 18.86 13.71 22.38
N LEU A 632 19.20 14.60 21.44
CA LEU A 632 20.55 14.69 20.86
C LEU A 632 21.61 15.16 21.87
N ARG A 633 21.25 16.04 22.82
CA ARG A 633 22.14 16.45 23.92
C ARG A 633 22.47 15.30 24.88
N LEU A 634 21.47 14.49 25.22
CA LEU A 634 21.68 13.27 26.02
C LEU A 634 22.62 12.30 25.31
N ALA A 635 22.42 12.10 24.00
CA ALA A 635 23.30 11.28 23.17
C ALA A 635 24.76 11.78 23.20
N GLY A 636 24.96 13.11 23.17
CA GLY A 636 26.28 13.72 23.22
C GLY A 636 27.02 13.60 24.57
N GLY A 637 26.29 13.30 25.66
CA GLY A 637 26.87 13.10 26.98
C GLY A 637 27.24 11.65 27.30
N LEU A 638 26.96 10.72 26.39
CA LEU A 638 27.19 9.29 26.59
C LEU A 638 28.58 8.85 26.11
N PRO A 639 29.22 7.87 26.79
CA PRO A 639 30.51 7.36 26.38
C PRO A 639 30.44 6.76 24.96
N GLN A 640 31.33 7.21 24.08
CA GLN A 640 31.53 6.64 22.74
C GLN A 640 32.49 5.46 22.88
N ALA A 641 32.07 4.24 22.53
CA ALA A 641 32.95 3.08 22.61
C ALA A 641 33.78 2.93 21.34
N ASP A 642 35.07 2.60 21.49
CA ASP A 642 35.95 2.26 20.37
C ASP A 642 35.48 0.98 19.68
N ALA A 643 35.49 1.01 18.35
CA ALA A 643 34.96 -0.06 17.51
C ALA A 643 35.83 -1.33 17.56
N ALA A 644 35.44 -2.30 18.40
CA ALA A 644 35.77 -3.72 18.22
C ALA A 644 34.70 -4.64 18.86
N THR A 645 34.00 -5.39 17.99
CA THR A 645 33.15 -6.61 18.11
C THR A 645 32.55 -7.02 19.46
N PRO A 646 31.22 -7.23 19.53
CA PRO A 646 30.49 -8.41 18.99
C PRO A 646 29.50 -8.07 17.86
N GLN A 647 29.03 -9.07 17.10
CA GLN A 647 28.05 -8.89 16.01
C GLN A 647 26.62 -8.70 16.52
N THR A 648 26.21 -9.37 17.61
CA THR A 648 24.86 -9.26 18.19
C THR A 648 24.83 -9.37 19.74
N LEU A 649 23.67 -9.08 20.38
CA LEU A 649 23.52 -9.08 21.85
C LEU A 649 23.52 -10.50 22.38
N ARG A 650 22.90 -11.41 21.63
CA ARG A 650 22.97 -12.85 21.82
C ARG A 650 24.42 -13.36 21.89
N ASP A 651 25.29 -12.93 20.96
CA ASP A 651 26.72 -13.30 20.98
C ASP A 651 27.44 -12.74 22.20
N ARG A 652 27.19 -11.48 22.54
CA ARG A 652 27.75 -10.82 23.73
C ARG A 652 27.46 -11.61 25.00
N LEU A 653 26.23 -12.11 25.10
CA LEU A 653 25.74 -12.89 26.24
C LEU A 653 26.07 -14.39 26.14
N ARG A 654 26.70 -14.83 25.04
CA ARG A 654 27.01 -16.25 24.77
C ARG A 654 25.78 -17.15 24.83
N LEU A 655 24.65 -16.63 24.38
CA LEU A 655 23.39 -17.37 24.30
C LEU A 655 23.37 -18.26 23.05
N PRO A 656 22.72 -19.44 23.10
CA PRO A 656 22.56 -20.29 21.93
C PRO A 656 21.73 -19.60 20.83
N ALA A 657 21.97 -19.98 19.57
CA ALA A 657 21.12 -19.58 18.46
C ALA A 657 19.72 -20.20 18.64
N PRO A 658 18.63 -19.42 18.49
CA PRO A 658 17.29 -19.95 18.69
C PRO A 658 16.93 -20.90 17.55
N ALA A 659 16.14 -21.92 17.85
CA ALA A 659 15.61 -22.82 16.82
C ALA A 659 14.70 -22.05 15.83
N LEU A 660 15.23 -21.74 14.65
CA LEU A 660 14.51 -21.07 13.55
C LEU A 660 13.35 -21.91 12.98
N TYR A 661 13.45 -23.24 13.07
CA TYR A 661 12.61 -24.16 12.28
C TYR A 661 11.45 -24.79 13.04
N GLU A 662 11.36 -24.61 14.35
CA GLU A 662 10.21 -25.01 15.15
C GLU A 662 9.25 -23.84 15.26
N LEU A 663 8.50 -23.58 14.18
CA LEU A 663 7.22 -22.89 14.29
C LEU A 663 6.20 -23.98 14.67
N PRO A 664 5.67 -24.01 15.90
CA PRO A 664 4.50 -24.83 16.16
C PRO A 664 3.39 -24.37 15.21
N GLY A 665 2.67 -25.32 14.61
CA GLY A 665 1.53 -25.01 13.74
C GLY A 665 0.45 -24.18 14.44
N ALA A 666 -0.50 -23.69 13.64
CA ALA A 666 -1.57 -22.70 13.87
C ALA A 666 -2.25 -22.59 15.26
N SER A 667 -2.03 -23.54 16.19
CA SER A 667 -2.77 -23.70 17.44
C SER A 667 -1.93 -24.18 18.63
N ALA A 668 -0.60 -24.32 18.52
CA ALA A 668 0.21 -24.76 19.64
C ALA A 668 0.44 -23.62 20.64
N ARG A 669 -0.40 -23.56 21.69
CA ARG A 669 -0.09 -22.81 22.92
C ARG A 669 1.20 -23.38 23.50
N PHE A 670 2.23 -22.54 23.67
CA PHE A 670 3.45 -22.96 24.35
C PHE A 670 3.09 -23.52 25.74
N ALA A 671 3.44 -24.77 26.01
CA ALA A 671 3.29 -25.35 27.34
C ALA A 671 4.14 -24.54 28.33
N ARG A 672 3.60 -24.22 29.52
CA ARG A 672 4.38 -23.60 30.60
C ARG A 672 5.65 -24.43 30.82
N GLY A 673 6.81 -23.84 30.55
CA GLY A 673 8.12 -24.48 30.74
C GLY A 673 8.84 -24.95 29.47
N GLY A 674 8.32 -24.69 28.26
CA GLY A 674 9.04 -24.96 27.00
C GLY A 674 10.13 -23.93 26.67
N GLU A 675 10.03 -22.71 27.18
CA GLU A 675 11.09 -21.69 27.09
C GLU A 675 12.06 -21.85 28.26
N THR A 676 12.89 -22.89 28.18
CA THR A 676 14.19 -22.91 28.84
C THR A 676 15.29 -22.87 27.80
N GLU A 677 15.26 -21.90 26.88
CA GLU A 677 16.53 -21.35 26.37
C GLU A 677 17.00 -20.32 27.39
N ALA A 678 17.64 -20.86 28.44
CA ALA A 678 18.47 -20.24 29.47
C ALA A 678 18.12 -18.80 29.92
N SER A 679 17.56 -18.75 31.13
CA SER A 679 17.43 -17.59 32.01
C SER A 679 18.68 -16.73 32.19
#